data_AF-A0A9W9CMV3-F1
#
_entry.id   AF-A0A9W9CMV3-F1
#
_cell.length_a   1.000
_cell.length_b   1.000
_cell.length_c   1.000
_cell.angle_alpha   90.00
_cell.angle_beta   90.00
_cell.angle_gamma   90.00
#
_symmetry.space_group_name_H-M   'P 1'
#
loop_
_entity.id
_entity.type
_entity.pdbx_description
1 polymer ?
#
loop_
_entity_poly.entity_id
_entity_poly.type
_entity_poly.pdbx_seq_one_letter_code
_entity_poly.pdbx_strand_id
1 'polypeptide(L)'
;MYLPYPKRPKTASDLDYLTGSDRDFHSCSKPHFSEANVLIYGNKGPKILENDIYPTAQEPLVGAEKDTRFAKLPTFTDSNPETLNLQKQHTKIFLTDGVPSARLQTEPASVEFSDLARAVAIGTAEGAHEQHAWQLLSLLFDNADRLPDGVRSEDGEIYRKECLSDFWKHLVWDDAQKHAQQATSLEERAIAQLSCNNVADACHVLLEGLDLRLATMVAQIGGDATMRQSMVTQIEEWRRLDVLSEMEDSHRALYELLSGNCAQSEGKLGSGRENKASTFNISSRFALDWRRAFGLRLWYGIMTEEPIELAVAQFADAISYGTEDVKPVPWFVQENMDMGWNDPQAEHREDLLWGILKLYAASKMDLAANIEDVLAPENISGHPLNARLSFQLFHFFKSRQEDKMEEDERKVGMPTVRGSDAGDHRTSFLSSTTSAAEESQADNPLVELGDKITLTYAASLHTPGHWTTAIWVYTHLSSSAMREHYIRSLLNQFSSTYSIEDTDPTYTYLIRDLHISATWIHAAAALQAKAEGDALRQATHLIKAEELEEAHEVLCRKVGPDAIISRDYDPLRELMGGFLPTPTNSPASFASSARTGSTRRREPVQGWAQGGQIYFDYIELIDLTGQRSTFRVDEDLNTRIQELLVKLQRALEIAGRDRLEACGLEERVALMEIAGTVANLVAKNQHGNRSSILRLPLTEDLWLKHSCDLSTNYYRGVMVSGR
;
A
#
# COMPACT_ATOMS: atom_id res chain seq x y z
N MET A 1 -24.39 20.90 11.51
CA MET A 1 -23.27 21.78 11.91
C MET A 1 -23.28 22.97 10.96
N TYR A 2 -23.89 24.10 11.36
CA TYR A 2 -23.92 25.32 10.54
C TYR A 2 -22.56 26.01 10.67
N LEU A 3 -21.77 26.04 9.60
CA LEU A 3 -20.56 26.88 9.53
C LEU A 3 -21.01 28.36 9.52
N PRO A 4 -20.57 29.21 10.47
CA PRO A 4 -21.17 30.53 10.69
C PRO A 4 -20.69 31.65 9.76
N TYR A 5 -19.95 31.35 8.68
CA TYR A 5 -19.48 32.38 7.75
C TYR A 5 -19.71 32.00 6.29
N PRO A 6 -20.29 32.89 5.46
CA PRO A 6 -20.35 32.71 4.02
C PRO A 6 -18.92 32.77 3.45
N LYS A 7 -18.55 31.81 2.60
CA LYS A 7 -17.26 31.81 1.88
C LYS A 7 -17.13 33.12 1.09
N ARG A 8 -16.29 34.05 1.56
CA ARG A 8 -15.93 35.24 0.78
C ARG A 8 -15.03 34.80 -0.39
N PRO A 9 -15.25 35.29 -1.62
CA PRO A 9 -14.29 35.08 -2.70
C PRO A 9 -12.98 35.77 -2.32
N LYS A 10 -11.87 35.02 -2.32
CA LYS A 10 -10.54 35.56 -2.03
C LYS A 10 -10.18 36.60 -3.08
N THR A 11 -9.93 37.83 -2.66
CA THR A 11 -9.44 38.92 -3.52
C THR A 11 -7.91 38.96 -3.51
N ALA A 12 -7.29 39.48 -4.57
CA ALA A 12 -5.82 39.53 -4.69
C ALA A 12 -5.13 40.24 -3.50
N SER A 13 -5.83 41.16 -2.82
CA SER A 13 -5.36 41.85 -1.62
C SER A 13 -5.32 40.99 -0.36
N ASP A 14 -6.03 39.86 -0.33
CA ASP A 14 -6.01 38.94 0.82
C ASP A 14 -4.69 38.16 0.92
N LEU A 15 -3.91 38.11 -0.18
CA LEU A 15 -2.59 37.48 -0.22
C LEU A 15 -1.50 38.30 0.50
N ASP A 16 -1.73 39.60 0.74
CA ASP A 16 -0.76 40.48 1.40
C ASP A 16 -0.79 40.39 2.93
N TYR A 17 -1.88 39.86 3.50
CA TYR A 17 -2.01 39.61 4.94
C TYR A 17 -1.53 38.21 5.37
N LEU A 18 -1.11 37.38 4.42
CA LEU A 18 -0.61 36.04 4.66
C LEU A 18 0.82 36.06 5.21
N THR A 19 1.14 35.12 6.10
CA THR A 19 2.51 34.92 6.56
C THR A 19 3.42 34.58 5.37
N GLY A 20 4.74 34.80 5.50
CA GLY A 20 5.69 34.43 4.44
C GLY A 20 5.54 32.97 3.98
N SER A 21 5.37 32.06 4.94
CA SER A 21 5.13 30.63 4.70
C SER A 21 3.83 30.36 3.94
N ASP A 22 2.75 31.08 4.26
CA ASP A 22 1.46 30.94 3.55
C ASP A 22 1.53 31.52 2.13
N ARG A 23 2.25 32.63 1.94
CA ARG A 23 2.52 33.19 0.60
C ARG A 23 3.35 32.21 -0.24
N ASP A 24 4.32 31.54 0.38
CA ASP A 24 5.14 30.52 -0.28
C ASP A 24 4.33 29.27 -0.62
N PHE A 25 3.45 28.79 0.28
CA PHE A 25 2.52 27.70 0.01
C PHE A 25 1.52 28.03 -1.10
N HIS A 26 0.98 29.25 -1.12
CA HIS A 26 0.05 29.65 -2.17
C HIS A 26 0.73 29.96 -3.51
N SER A 27 2.01 30.35 -3.48
CA SER A 27 2.82 30.57 -4.68
C SER A 27 3.54 29.31 -5.17
N CYS A 28 3.52 28.20 -4.43
CA CYS A 28 4.12 26.95 -4.89
C CYS A 28 3.25 26.30 -5.97
N SER A 29 3.89 25.71 -6.97
CA SER A 29 3.21 24.78 -7.86
C SER A 29 2.92 23.53 -7.04
N LYS A 30 1.63 23.26 -6.82
CA LYS A 30 1.23 22.06 -6.08
C LYS A 30 1.73 20.83 -6.85
N PRO A 31 2.47 19.92 -6.20
CA PRO A 31 2.93 18.72 -6.86
C PRO A 31 1.73 17.86 -7.29
N HIS A 32 1.91 17.14 -8.39
CA HIS A 32 0.93 16.16 -8.86
C HIS A 32 1.64 14.94 -9.43
N PHE A 33 1.02 13.77 -9.27
CA PHE A 33 1.47 12.55 -9.92
C PHE A 33 0.83 12.45 -11.30
N SER A 34 1.62 12.01 -12.28
CA SER A 34 1.14 11.59 -13.59
C SER A 34 0.71 10.13 -13.58
N GLU A 35 0.03 9.71 -14.65
CA GLU A 35 -0.42 8.32 -14.87
C GLU A 35 0.73 7.29 -14.77
N ALA A 36 1.97 7.70 -15.09
CA ALA A 36 3.16 6.85 -15.06
C ALA A 36 3.97 6.94 -13.75
N ASN A 37 3.34 7.36 -12.64
CA ASN A 37 3.97 7.49 -11.31
C ASN A 37 5.14 8.50 -11.26
N VAL A 38 5.09 9.51 -12.15
CA VAL A 38 6.06 10.60 -12.15
C VAL A 38 5.48 11.76 -11.36
N LEU A 39 6.17 12.15 -10.30
CA LEU A 39 5.93 13.35 -9.51
C LEU A 39 6.41 14.58 -10.28
N ILE A 40 5.46 15.42 -10.67
CA ILE A 40 5.71 16.72 -11.28
C ILE A 40 5.69 17.76 -10.18
N TYR A 41 6.81 18.45 -9.98
CA TYR A 41 6.94 19.49 -8.96
C TYR A 41 7.72 20.69 -9.51
N GLY A 42 7.34 21.89 -9.08
CA GLY A 42 8.11 23.10 -9.39
C GLY A 42 9.11 23.39 -8.28
N ASN A 43 10.34 23.70 -8.68
CA ASN A 43 11.45 23.97 -7.80
C ASN A 43 11.98 25.40 -8.03
N LYS A 44 12.28 26.10 -6.94
CA LYS A 44 12.91 27.43 -6.94
C LYS A 44 14.34 27.41 -6.38
N GLY A 45 14.77 26.29 -5.80
CA GLY A 45 15.98 26.20 -5.00
C GLY A 45 16.99 25.18 -5.53
N PRO A 46 18.21 25.15 -4.94
CA PRO A 46 19.27 24.22 -5.33
C PRO A 46 19.03 22.78 -4.82
N LYS A 47 18.10 22.59 -3.88
CA LYS A 47 17.72 21.26 -3.39
C LYS A 47 16.80 20.60 -4.42
N ILE A 48 17.17 19.41 -4.85
CA ILE A 48 16.48 18.64 -5.87
C ILE A 48 16.11 17.29 -5.25
N LEU A 49 14.95 16.73 -5.61
CA LEU A 49 14.52 15.39 -5.16
C LEU A 49 15.19 14.26 -5.97
N GLU A 50 15.64 14.58 -7.18
CA GLU A 50 16.37 13.72 -8.11
C GLU A 50 17.80 13.48 -7.64
N ASN A 51 18.33 12.26 -7.85
CA ASN A 51 19.71 11.77 -7.55
C ASN A 51 19.96 11.10 -6.19
N ASP A 52 18.90 10.76 -5.46
CA ASP A 52 19.00 9.87 -4.29
C ASP A 52 17.89 8.83 -4.40
N ILE A 53 16.77 9.01 -3.69
CA ILE A 53 15.64 8.07 -3.65
C ILE A 53 14.85 8.04 -4.98
N TYR A 54 14.82 9.14 -5.73
CA TYR A 54 13.98 9.27 -6.93
C TYR A 54 14.82 9.40 -8.21
N PRO A 55 14.70 8.45 -9.16
CA PRO A 55 15.29 8.61 -10.48
C PRO A 55 14.61 9.75 -11.28
N THR A 56 15.38 10.42 -12.13
CA THR A 56 14.85 11.47 -13.03
C THR A 56 14.06 10.82 -14.16
N ALA A 57 12.81 11.22 -14.37
CA ALA A 57 11.95 10.67 -15.41
C ALA A 57 12.15 11.37 -16.77
N GLN A 58 12.34 12.69 -16.74
CA GLN A 58 12.46 13.56 -17.91
C GLN A 58 13.38 14.74 -17.57
N GLU A 59 13.97 15.35 -18.60
CA GLU A 59 14.79 16.55 -18.42
C GLU A 59 13.97 17.69 -17.79
N PRO A 60 14.54 18.43 -16.81
CA PRO A 60 13.84 19.50 -16.14
C PRO A 60 13.54 20.65 -17.10
N LEU A 61 12.32 21.19 -17.04
CA LEU A 61 11.92 22.36 -17.79
C LEU A 61 12.37 23.62 -17.03
N VAL A 62 13.45 24.22 -17.48
CA VAL A 62 14.03 25.42 -16.86
C VAL A 62 13.16 26.64 -17.17
N GLY A 63 12.62 27.26 -16.11
CA GLY A 63 11.82 28.47 -16.21
C GLY A 63 12.56 29.69 -15.66
N ALA A 64 12.07 30.90 -15.99
CA ALA A 64 12.74 32.14 -15.57
C ALA A 64 12.78 32.36 -14.04
N GLU A 65 11.79 31.83 -13.31
CA GLU A 65 11.71 31.94 -11.85
C GLU A 65 11.55 30.57 -11.15
N LYS A 66 11.10 29.53 -11.86
CA LYS A 66 10.88 28.18 -11.33
C LYS A 66 11.16 27.14 -12.39
N ASP A 67 11.81 26.06 -12.00
CA ASP A 67 12.03 24.89 -12.86
C ASP A 67 10.95 23.85 -12.58
N THR A 68 10.31 23.31 -13.61
CA THR A 68 9.42 22.15 -13.46
C THR A 68 10.24 20.88 -13.63
N ARG A 69 10.18 20.00 -12.63
CA ARG A 69 10.99 18.78 -12.53
C ARG A 69 10.12 17.53 -12.47
N PHE A 70 10.72 16.39 -12.80
CA PHE A 70 10.03 15.13 -13.04
C PHE A 70 10.74 13.99 -12.30
N ALA A 71 10.32 13.74 -11.07
CA ALA A 71 10.85 12.65 -10.25
C ALA A 71 10.01 11.38 -10.43
N LYS A 72 10.61 10.28 -10.87
CA LYS A 72 9.92 8.99 -10.99
C LYS A 72 10.02 8.25 -9.66
N LEU A 73 8.93 7.65 -9.20
CA LEU A 73 8.98 6.68 -8.11
C LEU A 73 9.74 5.43 -8.57
N PRO A 74 10.70 4.91 -7.76
CA PRO A 74 11.45 3.72 -8.13
C PRO A 74 10.51 2.51 -8.24
N THR A 75 10.81 1.68 -9.23
CA THR A 75 10.10 0.43 -9.50
C THR A 75 11.11 -0.69 -9.41
N PHE A 76 10.82 -1.70 -8.61
CA PHE A 76 11.78 -2.76 -8.30
C PHE A 76 11.50 -4.00 -9.15
N THR A 77 12.53 -4.80 -9.42
CA THR A 77 12.39 -6.04 -10.20
C THR A 77 11.62 -7.11 -9.44
N ASP A 78 11.67 -7.07 -8.11
CA ASP A 78 10.95 -7.97 -7.20
C ASP A 78 9.57 -7.44 -6.80
N SER A 79 8.97 -6.52 -7.58
CA SER A 79 7.66 -5.94 -7.26
C SER A 79 6.49 -6.94 -7.30
N ASN A 80 6.56 -8.05 -8.04
CA ASN A 80 5.50 -9.06 -8.08
C ASN A 80 6.08 -10.48 -8.30
N PRO A 81 6.77 -11.05 -7.30
CA PRO A 81 7.40 -12.37 -7.39
C PRO A 81 6.37 -13.50 -7.21
N GLU A 82 6.76 -14.73 -7.51
CA GLU A 82 5.90 -15.92 -7.30
C GLU A 82 5.50 -16.12 -5.83
N THR A 83 6.35 -15.71 -4.88
CA THR A 83 5.99 -15.72 -3.44
C THR A 83 4.77 -14.86 -3.15
N LEU A 84 4.60 -13.73 -3.85
CA LEU A 84 3.42 -12.88 -3.72
C LEU A 84 2.19 -13.52 -4.38
N ASN A 85 2.37 -14.21 -5.50
CA ASN A 85 1.29 -14.97 -6.13
C ASN A 85 0.77 -16.06 -5.20
N LEU A 86 1.67 -16.77 -4.50
CA LEU A 86 1.28 -17.75 -3.49
C LEU A 86 0.50 -17.10 -2.35
N GLN A 87 0.97 -15.95 -1.84
CA GLN A 87 0.23 -15.20 -0.83
C GLN A 87 -1.17 -14.80 -1.32
N LYS A 88 -1.29 -14.27 -2.55
CA LYS A 88 -2.57 -13.90 -3.17
C LYS A 88 -3.55 -15.07 -3.25
N GLN A 89 -3.09 -16.28 -3.57
CA GLN A 89 -3.92 -17.48 -3.63
C GLN A 89 -4.54 -17.84 -2.28
N HIS A 90 -3.83 -17.57 -1.19
CA HIS A 90 -4.29 -17.81 0.17
C HIS A 90 -4.98 -16.59 0.82
N THR A 91 -5.03 -15.45 0.14
CA THR A 91 -5.76 -14.26 0.60
C THR A 91 -7.21 -14.31 0.13
N LYS A 92 -8.16 -14.23 1.07
CA LYS A 92 -9.57 -13.97 0.75
C LYS A 92 -9.94 -12.53 1.04
N ILE A 93 -10.81 -12.00 0.19
CA ILE A 93 -11.30 -10.63 0.27
C ILE A 93 -12.73 -10.66 0.79
N PHE A 94 -12.97 -9.89 1.85
CA PHE A 94 -14.24 -9.73 2.52
C PHE A 94 -14.74 -8.30 2.34
N LEU A 95 -16.05 -8.09 2.25
CA LEU A 95 -16.63 -6.76 2.26
C LEU A 95 -16.88 -6.32 3.71
N THR A 96 -16.10 -5.34 4.18
CA THR A 96 -16.30 -4.69 5.49
C THR A 96 -16.80 -3.28 5.24
N ASP A 97 -18.00 -2.95 5.71
CA ASP A 97 -18.66 -1.65 5.47
C ASP A 97 -18.78 -1.28 3.98
N GLY A 98 -18.97 -2.27 3.10
CA GLY A 98 -19.04 -2.07 1.65
C GLY A 98 -17.69 -1.86 0.95
N VAL A 99 -16.58 -1.94 1.68
CA VAL A 99 -15.21 -1.79 1.15
C VAL A 99 -14.48 -3.15 1.19
N PRO A 100 -13.77 -3.55 0.11
CA PRO A 100 -12.94 -4.73 0.11
C PRO A 100 -11.86 -4.70 1.20
N SER A 101 -11.69 -5.81 1.91
CA SER A 101 -10.72 -6.00 2.98
C SER A 101 -10.10 -7.39 2.86
N ALA A 102 -8.79 -7.46 2.71
CA ALA A 102 -8.07 -8.71 2.56
C ALA A 102 -7.70 -9.31 3.92
N ARG A 103 -7.86 -10.63 4.04
CA ARG A 103 -7.28 -11.44 5.11
C ARG A 103 -6.69 -12.72 4.56
N LEU A 104 -5.52 -13.08 5.05
CA LEU A 104 -4.93 -14.38 4.80
C LEU A 104 -5.79 -15.47 5.44
N GLN A 105 -6.05 -16.52 4.69
CA GLN A 105 -6.76 -17.68 5.18
C GLN A 105 -5.83 -18.62 5.91
N THR A 106 -6.29 -19.12 7.05
CA THR A 106 -5.67 -20.21 7.78
C THR A 106 -6.44 -21.53 7.68
N GLU A 107 -7.64 -21.51 7.10
CA GLU A 107 -8.45 -22.71 6.81
C GLU A 107 -8.47 -23.07 5.31
N PRO A 108 -8.27 -24.36 4.92
CA PRO A 108 -8.12 -25.52 5.80
C PRO A 108 -6.72 -25.70 6.41
N ALA A 109 -5.70 -24.99 5.91
CA ALA A 109 -4.36 -24.95 6.50
C ALA A 109 -3.67 -23.60 6.21
N SER A 110 -2.94 -23.08 7.20
CA SER A 110 -2.06 -21.91 7.06
C SER A 110 -0.95 -22.19 6.05
N VAL A 111 -0.52 -21.14 5.33
CA VAL A 111 0.64 -21.21 4.42
C VAL A 111 1.90 -21.55 5.22
N GLU A 112 2.62 -22.59 4.81
CA GLU A 112 3.93 -22.90 5.36
C GLU A 112 4.99 -21.97 4.76
N PHE A 113 5.91 -21.50 5.60
CA PHE A 113 7.09 -20.77 5.12
C PHE A 113 7.97 -21.68 4.24
N SER A 114 7.86 -23.01 4.39
CA SER A 114 8.50 -24.00 3.52
C SER A 114 8.03 -23.92 2.06
N ASP A 115 6.76 -23.58 1.82
CA ASP A 115 6.20 -23.39 0.47
C ASP A 115 6.74 -22.10 -0.14
N LEU A 116 6.83 -21.03 0.66
CA LEU A 116 7.40 -19.75 0.23
C LEU A 116 8.88 -19.90 -0.15
N ALA A 117 9.68 -20.58 0.68
CA ALA A 117 11.09 -20.86 0.39
C ALA A 117 11.31 -21.61 -0.95
N ARG A 118 10.36 -22.47 -1.35
CA ARG A 118 10.38 -23.19 -2.63
C ARG A 118 9.95 -22.32 -3.81
N ALA A 119 9.11 -21.31 -3.57
CA ALA A 119 8.63 -20.39 -4.60
C ALA A 119 9.62 -19.27 -4.94
N VAL A 120 10.64 -19.04 -4.10
CA VAL A 120 11.66 -18.00 -4.35
C VAL A 120 12.53 -18.36 -5.55
N ALA A 121 12.74 -17.38 -6.44
CA ALA A 121 13.68 -17.50 -7.55
C ALA A 121 15.13 -17.26 -7.07
N ILE A 122 15.96 -18.30 -7.09
CA ILE A 122 17.38 -18.26 -6.62
C ILE A 122 18.33 -17.69 -7.70
N GLY A 123 17.79 -17.01 -8.71
CA GLY A 123 18.58 -16.47 -9.83
C GLY A 123 19.41 -15.25 -9.47
N THR A 124 19.14 -14.60 -8.33
CA THR A 124 19.82 -13.40 -7.86
C THR A 124 20.28 -13.56 -6.42
N ALA A 125 21.22 -12.70 -5.97
CA ALA A 125 21.66 -12.67 -4.59
C ALA A 125 20.50 -12.33 -3.63
N GLU A 126 19.63 -11.37 -3.99
CA GLU A 126 18.45 -11.05 -3.17
C GLU A 126 17.56 -12.28 -2.98
N GLY A 127 17.34 -13.06 -4.05
CA GLY A 127 16.54 -14.28 -4.01
C GLY A 127 17.15 -15.37 -3.12
N ALA A 128 18.47 -15.55 -3.14
CA ALA A 128 19.14 -16.49 -2.23
C ALA A 128 18.97 -16.09 -0.76
N HIS A 129 19.15 -14.82 -0.43
CA HIS A 129 18.95 -14.31 0.94
C HIS A 129 17.49 -14.37 1.40
N GLU A 130 16.54 -14.05 0.51
CA GLU A 130 15.11 -14.21 0.79
C GLU A 130 14.76 -15.68 1.05
N GLN A 131 15.31 -16.61 0.27
CA GLN A 131 15.10 -18.04 0.51
C GLN A 131 15.61 -18.47 1.88
N HIS A 132 16.81 -18.05 2.28
CA HIS A 132 17.35 -18.35 3.61
C HIS A 132 16.45 -17.80 4.74
N ALA A 133 15.86 -16.62 4.56
CA ALA A 133 14.93 -16.05 5.54
C ALA A 133 13.65 -16.89 5.69
N TRP A 134 13.05 -17.33 4.57
CA TRP A 134 11.88 -18.22 4.62
C TRP A 134 12.21 -19.61 5.19
N GLN A 135 13.40 -20.16 4.88
CA GLN A 135 13.86 -21.43 5.46
C GLN A 135 14.05 -21.33 6.97
N LEU A 136 14.66 -20.24 7.46
CA LEU A 136 14.84 -19.99 8.89
C LEU A 136 13.50 -19.85 9.60
N LEU A 137 12.56 -19.09 9.03
CA LEU A 137 11.20 -18.98 9.57
C LEU A 137 10.48 -20.32 9.64
N SER A 138 10.61 -21.15 8.60
CA SER A 138 10.02 -22.49 8.59
C SER A 138 10.61 -23.38 9.67
N LEU A 139 11.93 -23.32 9.86
CA LEU A 139 12.63 -24.07 10.87
C LEU A 139 12.19 -23.71 12.29
N LEU A 140 12.04 -22.43 12.56
CA LEU A 140 11.71 -21.92 13.89
C LEU A 140 10.21 -22.02 14.21
N PHE A 141 9.32 -21.83 13.21
CA PHE A 141 7.89 -21.64 13.44
C PHE A 141 6.95 -22.61 12.68
N ASP A 142 7.41 -23.40 11.71
CA ASP A 142 6.55 -24.42 11.05
C ASP A 142 6.82 -25.83 11.56
N ASN A 143 8.08 -26.17 11.82
CA ASN A 143 8.54 -27.55 12.02
C ASN A 143 8.27 -28.14 13.42
N ALA A 144 7.41 -27.52 14.24
CA ALA A 144 7.05 -28.06 15.56
C ALA A 144 6.38 -29.46 15.47
N ASP A 145 5.63 -29.72 14.39
CA ASP A 145 4.76 -30.89 14.27
C ASP A 145 5.37 -32.07 13.48
N ARG A 146 6.55 -31.89 12.87
CA ARG A 146 7.20 -32.89 11.99
C ARG A 146 8.40 -33.56 12.65
N LEU A 147 8.19 -34.08 13.86
CA LEU A 147 9.18 -34.96 14.48
C LEU A 147 9.26 -36.26 13.65
N PRO A 148 10.46 -36.68 13.21
CA PRO A 148 10.64 -37.97 12.55
C PRO A 148 10.10 -39.11 13.41
N ASP A 149 9.59 -40.18 12.78
CA ASP A 149 9.11 -41.38 13.47
C ASP A 149 10.19 -41.92 14.43
N GLY A 150 9.98 -41.77 15.74
CA GLY A 150 10.88 -42.25 16.80
C GLY A 150 11.42 -41.17 17.75
N VAL A 151 11.30 -39.87 17.41
CA VAL A 151 11.67 -38.77 18.33
C VAL A 151 10.50 -38.51 19.29
N ARG A 152 10.78 -38.43 20.60
CA ARG A 152 9.74 -38.14 21.59
C ARG A 152 9.37 -36.66 21.51
N SER A 153 8.12 -36.31 21.83
CA SER A 153 7.67 -34.91 21.88
C SER A 153 8.52 -34.04 22.83
N GLU A 154 9.13 -34.64 23.85
CA GLU A 154 10.03 -33.99 24.81
C GLU A 154 11.38 -33.57 24.18
N ASP A 155 11.80 -34.24 23.11
CA ASP A 155 13.10 -33.99 22.43
C ASP A 155 12.96 -33.02 21.25
N GLY A 156 11.77 -32.41 21.07
CA GLY A 156 11.48 -31.58 19.90
C GLY A 156 12.32 -30.29 19.82
N GLU A 157 12.67 -29.69 20.96
CA GLU A 157 13.54 -28.52 21.00
C GLU A 157 14.99 -28.87 20.62
N ILE A 158 15.47 -30.05 21.04
CA ILE A 158 16.79 -30.57 20.68
C ILE A 158 16.83 -30.83 19.18
N TYR A 159 15.81 -31.47 18.62
CA TYR A 159 15.72 -31.71 17.18
C TYR A 159 15.66 -30.41 16.37
N ARG A 160 14.90 -29.41 16.82
CA ARG A 160 14.85 -28.08 16.19
C ARG A 160 16.22 -27.41 16.19
N LYS A 161 16.97 -27.54 17.30
CA LYS A 161 18.33 -27.03 17.43
C LYS A 161 19.32 -27.76 16.52
N GLU A 162 19.21 -29.08 16.38
CA GLU A 162 19.99 -29.85 15.41
C GLU A 162 19.72 -29.39 13.97
N CYS A 163 18.44 -29.23 13.61
CA CYS A 163 18.06 -28.69 12.30
C CYS A 163 18.63 -27.29 12.10
N LEU A 164 18.55 -26.40 13.10
CA LEU A 164 19.09 -25.05 13.03
C LEU A 164 20.61 -25.09 12.84
N SER A 165 21.29 -25.95 13.59
CA SER A 165 22.73 -26.17 13.48
C SER A 165 23.12 -26.62 12.07
N ASP A 166 22.39 -27.57 11.48
CA ASP A 166 22.63 -28.04 10.12
C ASP A 166 22.40 -26.93 9.09
N PHE A 167 21.29 -26.19 9.19
CA PHE A 167 21.02 -25.03 8.33
C PHE A 167 22.13 -23.99 8.44
N TRP A 168 22.54 -23.65 9.66
CA TRP A 168 23.58 -22.64 9.90
C TRP A 168 24.94 -23.09 9.38
N LYS A 169 25.25 -24.39 9.47
CA LYS A 169 26.46 -24.98 8.89
C LYS A 169 26.51 -24.78 7.38
N HIS A 170 25.41 -25.03 6.67
CA HIS A 170 25.35 -24.80 5.22
C HIS A 170 25.54 -23.32 4.86
N LEU A 171 24.93 -22.42 5.65
CA LEU A 171 25.02 -20.96 5.43
C LEU A 171 26.47 -20.45 5.49
N VAL A 172 27.28 -20.97 6.41
CA VAL A 172 28.66 -20.49 6.64
C VAL A 172 29.74 -21.35 5.98
N TRP A 173 29.36 -22.48 5.36
CA TRP A 173 30.29 -23.49 4.86
C TRP A 173 31.31 -22.91 3.87
N ASP A 174 30.84 -22.23 2.83
CA ASP A 174 31.71 -21.71 1.77
C ASP A 174 32.68 -20.65 2.28
N ASP A 175 32.22 -19.76 3.17
CA ASP A 175 33.05 -18.71 3.74
C ASP A 175 34.08 -19.28 4.72
N ALA A 176 33.71 -20.31 5.50
CA ALA A 176 34.63 -21.02 6.38
C ALA A 176 35.69 -21.82 5.60
N GLN A 177 35.31 -22.49 4.49
CA GLN A 177 36.27 -23.23 3.66
C GLN A 177 37.25 -22.30 2.93
N LYS A 178 36.77 -21.15 2.43
CA LYS A 178 37.66 -20.10 1.87
C LYS A 178 38.66 -19.60 2.92
N HIS A 179 38.18 -19.33 4.14
CA HIS A 179 39.05 -18.92 5.25
C HIS A 179 40.08 -20.01 5.59
N ALA A 180 39.67 -21.28 5.67
CA ALA A 180 40.57 -22.39 5.97
C ALA A 180 41.69 -22.56 4.91
N GLN A 181 41.43 -22.23 3.64
CA GLN A 181 42.44 -22.25 2.58
C GLN A 181 43.41 -21.06 2.66
N GLN A 182 42.97 -19.93 3.20
CA GLN A 182 43.75 -18.70 3.31
C GLN A 182 44.49 -18.57 4.65
N ALA A 183 44.15 -19.40 5.64
CA ALA A 183 44.72 -19.41 6.97
C ALA A 183 46.25 -19.54 6.93
N THR A 184 46.92 -18.73 7.76
CA THR A 184 48.39 -18.69 7.80
C THR A 184 48.96 -19.79 8.68
N SER A 185 48.25 -20.11 9.76
CA SER A 185 48.64 -21.14 10.74
C SER A 185 47.68 -22.34 10.71
N LEU A 186 48.15 -23.49 11.17
CA LEU A 186 47.32 -24.70 11.23
C LEU A 186 46.23 -24.56 12.30
N GLU A 187 46.51 -23.85 13.38
CA GLU A 187 45.59 -23.57 14.47
C GLU A 187 44.50 -22.58 14.02
N GLU A 188 44.85 -21.56 13.23
CA GLU A 188 43.87 -20.68 12.58
C GLU A 188 42.98 -21.46 11.59
N ARG A 189 43.58 -22.38 10.82
CA ARG A 189 42.82 -23.29 9.95
C ARG A 189 41.87 -24.18 10.74
N ALA A 190 42.24 -24.60 11.95
CA ALA A 190 41.36 -25.35 12.85
C ALA A 190 40.20 -24.47 13.34
N ILE A 191 40.44 -23.21 13.72
CA ILE A 191 39.39 -22.24 14.08
C ILE A 191 38.42 -22.02 12.92
N ALA A 192 38.93 -21.91 11.68
CA ALA A 192 38.10 -21.79 10.48
C ALA A 192 37.18 -23.02 10.30
N GLN A 193 37.68 -24.24 10.51
CA GLN A 193 36.85 -25.46 10.44
C GLN A 193 35.82 -25.54 11.58
N LEU A 194 36.18 -25.11 12.80
CA LEU A 194 35.23 -25.01 13.91
C LEU A 194 34.13 -23.96 13.64
N SER A 195 34.43 -22.90 12.90
CA SER A 195 33.45 -21.88 12.51
C SER A 195 32.37 -22.36 11.54
N CYS A 196 32.43 -23.61 11.07
CA CYS A 196 31.37 -24.29 10.32
C CYS A 196 30.95 -25.64 10.94
N ASN A 197 31.17 -25.83 12.24
CA ASN A 197 30.91 -27.07 12.97
C ASN A 197 31.52 -28.32 12.32
N ASN A 198 32.76 -28.18 11.82
CA ASN A 198 33.54 -29.29 11.28
C ASN A 198 34.65 -29.70 12.25
N VAL A 199 34.22 -30.30 13.37
CA VAL A 199 35.12 -30.72 14.45
C VAL A 199 36.12 -31.79 13.99
N ALA A 200 35.70 -32.68 13.09
CA ALA A 200 36.54 -33.76 12.57
C ALA A 200 37.76 -33.21 11.82
N ASP A 201 37.52 -32.30 10.87
CA ASP A 201 38.62 -31.70 10.10
C ASP A 201 39.46 -30.75 10.96
N ALA A 202 38.85 -30.02 11.90
CA ALA A 202 39.61 -29.24 12.88
C ALA A 202 40.60 -30.11 13.68
N CYS A 203 40.17 -31.30 14.13
CA CYS A 203 41.04 -32.26 14.80
C CYS A 203 42.15 -32.77 13.87
N HIS A 204 41.82 -33.12 12.63
CA HIS A 204 42.83 -33.55 11.65
C HIS A 204 43.90 -32.49 11.40
N VAL A 205 43.48 -31.23 11.26
CA VAL A 205 44.38 -30.09 11.08
C VAL A 205 45.32 -29.90 12.27
N LEU A 206 44.82 -30.04 13.51
CA LEU A 206 45.65 -29.94 14.72
C LEU A 206 46.59 -31.13 14.87
N LEU A 207 46.17 -32.33 14.45
CA LEU A 207 47.06 -33.50 14.40
C LEU A 207 48.19 -33.32 13.39
N GLU A 208 47.93 -32.71 12.24
CA GLU A 208 48.96 -32.31 11.28
C GLU A 208 49.93 -31.28 11.86
N GLY A 209 49.43 -30.36 12.69
CA GLY A 209 50.22 -29.38 13.46
C GLY A 209 51.01 -29.97 14.63
N LEU A 210 50.85 -31.26 14.93
CA LEU A 210 51.43 -31.96 16.08
C LEU A 210 50.89 -31.48 17.45
N ASP A 211 49.77 -30.77 17.47
CA ASP A 211 49.07 -30.33 18.69
C ASP A 211 48.14 -31.42 19.22
N LEU A 212 48.72 -32.57 19.54
CA LEU A 212 47.98 -33.79 19.90
C LEU A 212 47.05 -33.61 21.12
N ARG A 213 47.50 -32.81 22.10
CA ARG A 213 46.70 -32.52 23.30
C ARG A 213 45.48 -31.67 22.96
N LEU A 214 45.69 -30.62 22.18
CA LEU A 214 44.61 -29.72 21.78
C LEU A 214 43.62 -30.45 20.87
N ALA A 215 44.10 -31.26 19.93
CA ALA A 215 43.24 -32.11 19.09
C ALA A 215 42.34 -33.04 19.92
N THR A 216 42.88 -33.63 21.00
CA THR A 216 42.09 -34.50 21.89
C THR A 216 41.01 -33.72 22.65
N MET A 217 41.31 -32.47 23.02
CA MET A 217 40.34 -31.59 23.69
C MET A 217 39.29 -31.06 22.72
N VAL A 218 39.68 -30.67 21.51
CA VAL A 218 38.78 -30.21 20.44
C VAL A 218 37.83 -31.31 19.99
N ALA A 219 38.24 -32.57 20.02
CA ALA A 219 37.32 -33.70 19.80
C ALA A 219 36.18 -33.79 20.83
N GLN A 220 36.32 -33.09 21.98
CA GLN A 220 35.32 -33.01 23.05
C GLN A 220 34.68 -31.61 23.14
N ILE A 221 34.87 -30.75 22.13
CA ILE A 221 34.28 -29.41 22.12
C ILE A 221 32.75 -29.49 22.17
N GLY A 222 32.11 -28.56 22.87
CA GLY A 222 30.69 -28.68 23.22
C GLY A 222 30.42 -29.62 24.40
N GLY A 223 31.46 -30.20 25.00
CA GLY A 223 31.41 -31.13 26.13
C GLY A 223 30.70 -30.63 27.39
N ASP A 224 30.63 -31.50 28.39
CA ASP A 224 29.81 -31.32 29.59
C ASP A 224 30.26 -30.14 30.46
N ALA A 225 29.37 -29.70 31.35
CA ALA A 225 29.62 -28.55 32.23
C ALA A 225 30.88 -28.71 33.08
N THR A 226 31.26 -29.93 33.45
CA THR A 226 32.45 -30.17 34.28
C THR A 226 33.75 -29.91 33.51
N MET A 227 33.81 -30.34 32.25
CA MET A 227 34.93 -30.07 31.35
C MET A 227 35.07 -28.57 31.09
N ARG A 228 33.96 -27.88 30.77
CA ARG A 228 33.97 -26.43 30.51
C ARG A 228 34.44 -25.64 31.73
N GLN A 229 33.91 -25.93 32.94
CA GLN A 229 34.33 -25.27 34.18
C GLN A 229 35.81 -25.52 34.52
N SER A 230 36.30 -26.73 34.25
CA SER A 230 37.72 -27.06 34.42
C SER A 230 38.58 -26.22 33.47
N MET A 231 38.11 -26.00 32.24
CA MET A 231 38.80 -25.16 31.27
C MET A 231 38.81 -23.68 31.66
N VAL A 232 37.69 -23.14 32.12
CA VAL A 232 37.61 -21.77 32.66
C VAL A 232 38.64 -21.59 33.78
N THR A 233 38.67 -22.53 34.74
CA THR A 233 39.64 -22.50 35.86
C THR A 233 41.08 -22.55 35.36
N GLN A 234 41.36 -23.37 34.34
CA GLN A 234 42.70 -23.50 33.75
C GLN A 234 43.15 -22.20 33.04
N ILE A 235 42.25 -21.54 32.32
CA ILE A 235 42.51 -20.26 31.65
C ILE A 235 42.79 -19.16 32.69
N GLU A 236 42.00 -19.11 33.76
CA GLU A 236 42.21 -18.17 34.88
C GLU A 236 43.57 -18.41 35.56
N GLU A 237 43.98 -19.66 35.74
CA GLU A 237 45.29 -19.99 36.30
C GLU A 237 46.44 -19.59 35.36
N TRP A 238 46.31 -19.82 34.05
CA TRP A 238 47.29 -19.32 33.08
C TRP A 238 47.37 -17.80 33.08
N ARG A 239 46.25 -17.11 33.28
CA ARG A 239 46.23 -15.65 33.44
C ARG A 239 46.91 -15.22 34.75
N ARG A 240 46.65 -15.92 35.85
CA ARG A 240 47.26 -15.62 37.15
C ARG A 240 48.77 -15.77 37.12
N LEU A 241 49.27 -16.83 36.48
CA LEU A 241 50.68 -17.19 36.36
C LEU A 241 51.43 -16.49 35.21
N ASP A 242 50.81 -15.54 34.51
CA ASP A 242 51.39 -14.79 33.39
C ASP A 242 51.76 -15.65 32.16
N VAL A 243 51.26 -16.88 32.07
CA VAL A 243 51.56 -17.85 30.99
C VAL A 243 50.88 -17.47 29.67
N LEU A 244 49.75 -16.73 29.72
CA LEU A 244 49.03 -16.30 28.51
C LEU A 244 49.88 -15.45 27.55
N SER A 245 50.92 -14.78 28.05
CA SER A 245 51.82 -13.95 27.23
C SER A 245 52.70 -14.77 26.28
N GLU A 246 52.93 -16.04 26.61
CA GLU A 246 53.73 -16.99 25.82
C GLU A 246 52.87 -17.81 24.84
N MET A 247 51.54 -17.66 24.91
CA MET A 247 50.60 -18.39 24.06
C MET A 247 50.18 -17.56 22.87
N GLU A 248 50.20 -18.16 21.68
CA GLU A 248 49.64 -17.52 20.50
C GLU A 248 48.12 -17.33 20.63
N ASP A 249 47.60 -16.30 19.97
CA ASP A 249 46.18 -15.96 20.02
C ASP A 249 45.30 -17.11 19.52
N SER A 250 45.73 -17.88 18.52
CA SER A 250 44.99 -19.06 18.01
C SER A 250 44.81 -20.14 19.08
N HIS A 251 45.86 -20.41 19.88
CA HIS A 251 45.78 -21.35 20.98
C HIS A 251 44.84 -20.86 22.08
N ARG A 252 44.98 -19.58 22.45
CA ARG A 252 44.10 -18.95 23.45
C ARG A 252 42.64 -19.02 23.01
N ALA A 253 42.34 -18.71 21.75
CA ALA A 253 40.99 -18.79 21.22
C ALA A 253 40.43 -20.21 21.24
N LEU A 254 41.22 -21.23 20.87
CA LEU A 254 40.77 -22.63 20.93
C LEU A 254 40.46 -23.07 22.38
N TYR A 255 41.25 -22.66 23.37
CA TYR A 255 40.94 -22.93 24.77
C TYR A 255 39.69 -22.20 25.27
N GLU A 256 39.47 -20.95 24.85
CA GLU A 256 38.25 -20.21 25.18
C GLU A 256 37.01 -20.88 24.55
N LEU A 257 37.08 -21.34 23.30
CA LEU A 257 35.99 -22.10 22.69
C LEU A 257 35.69 -23.40 23.43
N LEU A 258 36.72 -24.09 23.94
CA LEU A 258 36.56 -25.29 24.77
C LEU A 258 35.92 -25.01 26.13
N SER A 259 36.08 -23.81 26.67
CA SER A 259 35.42 -23.37 27.91
C SER A 259 33.97 -22.94 27.68
N GLY A 260 33.55 -22.79 26.42
CA GLY A 260 32.25 -22.24 26.02
C GLY A 260 32.25 -20.71 25.86
N ASN A 261 33.39 -20.05 26.06
CA ASN A 261 33.55 -18.62 25.80
C ASN A 261 33.85 -18.37 24.31
N CYS A 262 32.86 -17.86 23.58
CA CYS A 262 32.96 -17.60 22.15
C CYS A 262 33.17 -16.13 21.77
N ALA A 263 33.25 -15.21 22.75
CA ALA A 263 33.25 -13.77 22.50
C ALA A 263 34.66 -13.17 22.56
N GLN A 264 35.27 -13.16 23.74
CA GLN A 264 36.51 -12.42 24.00
C GLN A 264 37.49 -13.24 24.82
N SER A 265 38.76 -13.31 24.38
CA SER A 265 39.84 -13.83 25.22
C SER A 265 40.46 -12.69 26.02
N GLU A 266 40.15 -12.65 27.30
CA GLU A 266 40.70 -11.66 28.21
C GLU A 266 42.19 -11.93 28.48
N GLY A 267 43.01 -10.90 28.21
CA GLY A 267 44.44 -10.90 28.51
C GLY A 267 44.74 -10.40 29.91
N LYS A 268 45.99 -9.97 30.13
CA LYS A 268 46.44 -9.38 31.38
C LYS A 268 47.35 -8.18 31.11
N LEU A 269 46.93 -7.02 31.61
CA LEU A 269 47.72 -5.79 31.60
C LEU A 269 48.57 -5.74 32.88
N GLY A 270 49.61 -6.57 32.93
CA GLY A 270 50.54 -6.64 34.06
C GLY A 270 51.63 -5.55 34.06
N SER A 271 52.31 -5.39 35.19
CA SER A 271 53.50 -4.53 35.33
C SER A 271 54.76 -5.25 34.84
N GLY A 272 54.93 -5.28 33.51
CA GLY A 272 56.08 -5.87 32.81
C GLY A 272 55.75 -6.05 31.32
N ARG A 273 56.68 -5.74 30.41
CA ARG A 273 56.44 -5.92 28.95
C ARG A 273 56.35 -7.40 28.55
N GLU A 274 57.04 -8.27 29.28
CA GLU A 274 57.06 -9.71 29.07
C GLU A 274 55.74 -10.40 29.49
N ASN A 275 55.10 -9.97 30.57
CA ASN A 275 53.88 -10.62 31.08
C ASN A 275 52.58 -10.07 30.46
N LYS A 276 52.69 -9.26 29.40
CA LYS A 276 51.54 -8.58 28.79
C LYS A 276 50.89 -9.47 27.73
N ALA A 277 49.71 -10.00 28.04
CA ALA A 277 48.83 -10.64 27.05
C ALA A 277 47.74 -9.65 26.62
N SER A 278 47.54 -9.47 25.31
CA SER A 278 46.46 -8.63 24.78
C SER A 278 45.10 -9.31 24.94
N THR A 279 44.10 -8.51 25.33
CA THR A 279 42.69 -8.89 25.17
C THR A 279 42.30 -8.71 23.70
N PHE A 280 41.60 -9.68 23.13
CA PHE A 280 41.07 -9.61 21.77
C PHE A 280 39.72 -10.32 21.66
N ASN A 281 38.88 -9.86 20.73
CA ASN A 281 37.62 -10.51 20.40
C ASN A 281 37.90 -11.59 19.35
N ILE A 282 37.35 -12.79 19.55
CA ILE A 282 37.69 -13.97 18.73
C ILE A 282 37.30 -13.72 17.27
N SER A 283 36.08 -13.23 17.05
CA SER A 283 35.54 -12.91 15.74
C SER A 283 36.38 -11.90 14.96
N SER A 284 36.72 -10.75 15.56
CA SER A 284 37.49 -9.70 14.89
C SER A 284 38.95 -10.08 14.69
N ARG A 285 39.53 -10.86 15.61
CA ARG A 285 40.92 -11.36 15.50
C ARG A 285 41.12 -12.30 14.31
N PHE A 286 40.17 -13.18 14.06
CA PHE A 286 40.23 -14.19 12.98
C PHE A 286 39.32 -13.85 11.79
N ALA A 287 38.93 -12.58 11.64
CA ALA A 287 38.10 -12.09 10.54
C ALA A 287 36.85 -12.96 10.27
N LEU A 288 36.19 -13.40 11.34
CA LEU A 288 34.92 -14.12 11.25
C LEU A 288 33.80 -13.12 10.93
N ASP A 289 32.87 -13.52 10.08
CA ASP A 289 31.64 -12.76 9.85
C ASP A 289 30.66 -13.04 11.00
N TRP A 290 29.63 -12.21 11.10
CA TRP A 290 28.68 -12.31 12.22
C TRP A 290 27.95 -13.66 12.24
N ARG A 291 27.70 -14.28 11.07
CA ARG A 291 27.04 -15.59 10.96
C ARG A 291 27.90 -16.69 11.56
N ARG A 292 29.22 -16.70 11.29
CA ARG A 292 30.18 -17.61 11.93
C ARG A 292 30.32 -17.31 13.43
N ALA A 293 30.37 -16.05 13.83
CA ALA A 293 30.47 -15.66 15.24
C ALA A 293 29.24 -16.10 16.06
N PHE A 294 28.03 -15.99 15.50
CA PHE A 294 26.81 -16.55 16.08
C PHE A 294 26.84 -18.09 16.07
N GLY A 295 27.28 -18.71 14.97
CA GLY A 295 27.43 -20.17 14.87
C GLY A 295 28.30 -20.76 15.99
N LEU A 296 29.42 -20.12 16.34
CA LEU A 296 30.25 -20.53 17.48
C LEU A 296 29.46 -20.56 18.80
N ARG A 297 28.59 -19.58 19.04
CA ARG A 297 27.74 -19.54 20.25
C ARG A 297 26.66 -20.61 20.21
N LEU A 298 26.06 -20.86 19.05
CA LEU A 298 25.07 -21.91 18.85
C LEU A 298 25.65 -23.31 19.11
N TRP A 299 26.88 -23.58 18.65
CA TRP A 299 27.49 -24.91 18.74
C TRP A 299 28.30 -25.14 20.02
N TYR A 300 29.00 -24.11 20.50
CA TYR A 300 29.97 -24.23 21.59
C TYR A 300 29.67 -23.34 22.79
N GLY A 301 28.88 -22.26 22.61
CA GLY A 301 28.49 -21.34 23.69
C GLY A 301 27.40 -21.90 24.60
N ILE A 302 26.48 -22.71 24.06
CA ILE A 302 25.39 -23.34 24.80
C ILE A 302 25.58 -24.87 24.91
N MET A 303 24.93 -25.49 25.89
CA MET A 303 24.87 -26.94 26.10
C MET A 303 23.78 -27.57 25.23
N THR A 304 23.80 -28.88 24.97
CA THR A 304 22.78 -29.57 24.17
C THR A 304 21.35 -29.31 24.68
N GLU A 305 21.15 -29.44 25.99
CA GLU A 305 19.87 -29.23 26.69
C GLU A 305 19.46 -27.76 26.83
N GLU A 306 20.36 -26.81 26.53
CA GLU A 306 20.05 -25.39 26.64
C GLU A 306 19.31 -24.87 25.40
N PRO A 307 18.34 -23.95 25.61
CA PRO A 307 17.49 -23.40 24.56
C PRO A 307 18.29 -22.55 23.55
N ILE A 308 17.83 -22.51 22.29
CA ILE A 308 18.46 -21.75 21.18
C ILE A 308 18.51 -20.25 21.52
N GLU A 309 17.48 -19.78 22.19
CA GLU A 309 17.24 -18.42 22.64
C GLU A 309 18.38 -17.94 23.55
N LEU A 310 19.04 -18.84 24.29
CA LEU A 310 20.22 -18.52 25.09
C LEU A 310 21.42 -18.14 24.22
N ALA A 311 21.64 -18.79 23.07
CA ALA A 311 22.71 -18.40 22.14
C ALA A 311 22.43 -17.02 21.52
N VAL A 312 21.15 -16.72 21.24
CA VAL A 312 20.73 -15.39 20.78
C VAL A 312 21.00 -14.34 21.85
N ALA A 313 20.61 -14.61 23.10
CA ALA A 313 20.89 -13.72 24.23
C ALA A 313 22.40 -13.50 24.43
N GLN A 314 23.21 -14.57 24.45
CA GLN A 314 24.66 -14.46 24.56
C GLN A 314 25.30 -13.62 23.45
N PHE A 315 24.81 -13.72 22.21
CA PHE A 315 25.32 -12.89 21.11
C PHE A 315 24.88 -11.42 21.25
N ALA A 316 23.61 -11.18 21.55
CA ALA A 316 23.06 -9.84 21.75
C ALA A 316 23.76 -9.11 22.91
N ASP A 317 23.93 -9.79 24.04
CA ASP A 317 24.62 -9.27 25.22
C ASP A 317 26.07 -8.94 24.90
N ALA A 318 26.78 -9.82 24.18
CA ALA A 318 28.17 -9.58 23.80
C ALA A 318 28.34 -8.31 22.94
N ILE A 319 27.43 -8.08 21.99
CA ILE A 319 27.44 -6.84 21.18
C ILE A 319 27.16 -5.63 22.07
N SER A 320 26.18 -5.73 22.99
CA SER A 320 25.79 -4.61 23.86
C SER A 320 26.90 -4.21 24.85
N TYR A 321 27.62 -5.19 25.41
CA TYR A 321 28.72 -4.96 26.34
C TYR A 321 30.03 -4.63 25.62
N GLY A 322 30.06 -4.66 24.28
CA GLY A 322 31.26 -4.40 23.47
C GLY A 322 32.32 -5.50 23.58
N THR A 323 31.93 -6.72 23.96
CA THR A 323 32.79 -7.91 23.94
C THR A 323 32.71 -8.66 22.60
N GLU A 324 31.81 -8.22 21.71
CA GLU A 324 31.71 -8.61 20.31
C GLU A 324 31.68 -7.35 19.44
N ASP A 325 32.59 -7.25 18.47
CA ASP A 325 32.69 -6.09 17.58
C ASP A 325 31.97 -6.35 16.24
N VAL A 326 31.79 -7.62 15.88
CA VAL A 326 31.23 -8.03 14.58
C VAL A 326 29.70 -7.98 14.66
N LYS A 327 29.13 -6.93 14.08
CA LYS A 327 27.68 -6.69 14.08
C LYS A 327 26.96 -7.48 12.98
N PRO A 328 25.72 -7.92 13.22
CA PRO A 328 24.88 -8.56 12.22
C PRO A 328 24.33 -7.52 11.24
N VAL A 329 25.14 -7.15 10.24
CA VAL A 329 24.77 -6.21 9.18
C VAL A 329 24.15 -6.94 7.99
N PRO A 330 23.22 -6.31 7.25
CA PRO A 330 22.66 -6.89 6.03
C PRO A 330 23.72 -7.22 4.98
N TRP A 331 23.47 -8.28 4.20
CA TRP A 331 24.37 -8.77 3.16
C TRP A 331 24.80 -7.68 2.13
N PHE A 332 23.88 -6.82 1.71
CA PHE A 332 24.19 -5.73 0.77
C PHE A 332 25.09 -4.65 1.37
N VAL A 333 25.05 -4.44 2.69
CA VAL A 333 26.00 -3.56 3.41
C VAL A 333 27.36 -4.22 3.49
N GLN A 334 27.39 -5.52 3.81
CA GLN A 334 28.63 -6.31 3.87
C GLN A 334 29.37 -6.35 2.52
N GLU A 335 28.62 -6.48 1.42
CA GLU A 335 29.18 -6.54 0.06
C GLU A 335 29.36 -5.16 -0.60
N ASN A 336 28.99 -4.06 0.07
CA ASN A 336 28.97 -2.70 -0.46
C ASN A 336 28.21 -2.59 -1.80
N MET A 337 27.03 -3.21 -1.87
CA MET A 337 26.17 -3.18 -3.05
C MET A 337 25.37 -1.89 -3.12
N ASP A 338 25.30 -1.30 -4.31
CA ASP A 338 24.47 -0.12 -4.58
C ASP A 338 23.01 -0.54 -4.77
N MET A 339 22.20 -0.29 -3.75
CA MET A 339 20.75 -0.56 -3.74
C MET A 339 19.92 0.60 -4.30
N GLY A 340 20.56 1.61 -4.91
CA GLY A 340 19.89 2.79 -5.46
C GLY A 340 19.49 3.81 -4.41
N TRP A 341 20.01 3.69 -3.19
CA TRP A 341 19.83 4.65 -2.10
C TRP A 341 21.11 4.71 -1.23
N ASN A 342 21.56 5.91 -0.91
CA ASN A 342 22.71 6.10 -0.03
C ASN A 342 22.26 6.23 1.43
N ASP A 343 22.27 5.10 2.15
CA ASP A 343 21.82 5.05 3.54
C ASP A 343 22.76 5.82 4.48
N PRO A 344 22.29 6.91 5.13
CA PRO A 344 23.10 7.66 6.09
C PRO A 344 23.45 6.86 7.36
N GLN A 345 22.75 5.75 7.63
CA GLN A 345 22.92 4.94 8.83
C GLN A 345 23.21 3.45 8.52
N ALA A 346 23.86 3.16 7.39
CA ALA A 346 24.15 1.79 6.95
C ALA A 346 24.80 0.90 8.02
N GLU A 347 25.72 1.45 8.83
CA GLU A 347 26.44 0.73 9.89
C GLU A 347 25.57 0.32 11.10
N HIS A 348 24.37 0.90 11.21
CA HIS A 348 23.42 0.63 12.28
C HIS A 348 22.25 -0.26 11.82
N ARG A 349 22.24 -0.66 10.54
CA ARG A 349 21.26 -1.59 10.00
C ARG A 349 21.55 -3.00 10.48
N GLU A 350 20.47 -3.76 10.67
CA GLU A 350 20.54 -5.13 11.15
C GLU A 350 20.05 -6.11 10.07
N ASP A 351 20.71 -7.26 9.98
CA ASP A 351 20.34 -8.33 9.05
C ASP A 351 18.99 -8.98 9.40
N LEU A 352 18.24 -9.38 8.36
CA LEU A 352 16.92 -10.03 8.52
C LEU A 352 17.01 -11.37 9.26
N LEU A 353 18.04 -12.20 9.03
CA LEU A 353 18.20 -13.48 9.72
C LEU A 353 18.40 -13.27 11.22
N TRP A 354 19.18 -12.25 11.58
CA TRP A 354 19.34 -11.84 12.98
C TRP A 354 18.03 -11.29 13.56
N GLY A 355 17.31 -10.47 12.81
CA GLY A 355 15.98 -10.00 13.19
C GLY A 355 15.00 -11.13 13.49
N ILE A 356 14.97 -12.18 12.66
CA ILE A 356 14.13 -13.37 12.86
C ILE A 356 14.52 -14.12 14.14
N LEU A 357 15.82 -14.32 14.39
CA LEU A 357 16.32 -14.94 15.62
C LEU A 357 15.92 -14.14 16.86
N LYS A 358 16.01 -12.80 16.80
CA LYS A 358 15.56 -11.93 17.89
C LYS A 358 14.06 -12.03 18.13
N LEU A 359 13.23 -12.07 17.09
CA LEU A 359 11.78 -12.22 17.25
C LEU A 359 11.42 -13.58 17.88
N TYR A 360 12.08 -14.65 17.45
CA TYR A 360 11.91 -15.98 18.04
C TYR A 360 12.34 -16.00 19.51
N ALA A 361 13.51 -15.46 19.83
CA ALA A 361 13.97 -15.33 21.21
C ALA A 361 13.03 -14.46 22.06
N ALA A 362 12.53 -13.34 21.53
CA ALA A 362 11.60 -12.45 22.22
C ALA A 362 10.21 -13.05 22.47
N SER A 363 9.77 -14.01 21.65
CA SER A 363 8.51 -14.72 21.89
C SER A 363 8.58 -15.73 23.04
N LYS A 364 9.78 -16.22 23.38
CA LYS A 364 10.00 -17.33 24.32
C LYS A 364 10.76 -16.92 25.58
N MET A 365 11.68 -15.97 25.44
CA MET A 365 12.37 -15.26 26.50
C MET A 365 11.92 -13.80 26.48
N ASP A 366 11.87 -13.15 27.65
CA ASP A 366 11.51 -11.72 27.77
C ASP A 366 12.67 -10.82 27.29
N LEU A 367 13.12 -11.05 26.06
CA LEU A 367 14.16 -10.30 25.38
C LEU A 367 13.51 -9.16 24.62
N ALA A 368 14.02 -7.94 24.76
CA ALA A 368 13.44 -6.81 24.04
C ALA A 368 13.81 -6.89 22.55
N ALA A 369 12.81 -7.12 21.70
CA ALA A 369 12.88 -6.98 20.26
C ALA A 369 11.82 -5.98 19.81
N ASN A 370 12.08 -5.28 18.71
CA ASN A 370 11.12 -4.37 18.12
C ASN A 370 10.84 -4.77 16.67
N ILE A 371 9.60 -5.13 16.39
CA ILE A 371 9.18 -5.60 15.06
C ILE A 371 9.36 -4.52 13.98
N GLU A 372 9.29 -3.25 14.35
CA GLU A 372 9.46 -2.11 13.44
C GLU A 372 10.88 -2.03 12.87
N ASP A 373 11.88 -2.33 13.70
CA ASP A 373 13.27 -2.35 13.26
C ASP A 373 13.53 -3.59 12.39
N VAL A 374 13.00 -4.75 12.77
CA VAL A 374 13.19 -6.00 12.00
C VAL A 374 12.53 -5.93 10.62
N LEU A 375 11.33 -5.33 10.52
CA LEU A 375 10.57 -5.24 9.27
C LEU A 375 10.81 -3.94 8.48
N ALA A 376 11.76 -3.11 8.92
CA ALA A 376 12.15 -1.91 8.20
C ALA A 376 12.59 -2.27 6.76
N PRO A 377 11.95 -1.69 5.71
CA PRO A 377 12.36 -1.92 4.32
C PRO A 377 13.86 -1.70 4.08
N GLU A 378 14.44 -0.73 4.78
CA GLU A 378 15.87 -0.41 4.74
C GLU A 378 16.76 -1.57 5.21
N ASN A 379 16.32 -2.36 6.19
CA ASN A 379 17.07 -3.52 6.69
C ASN A 379 16.92 -4.74 5.78
N ILE A 380 15.75 -4.90 5.16
CA ILE A 380 15.40 -6.10 4.41
C ILE A 380 15.85 -6.02 2.96
N SER A 381 15.49 -4.94 2.26
CA SER A 381 15.70 -4.79 0.82
C SER A 381 16.77 -3.75 0.48
N GLY A 382 17.29 -3.04 1.48
CA GLY A 382 18.31 -2.00 1.29
C GLY A 382 17.77 -0.70 0.68
N HIS A 383 16.45 -0.57 0.52
CA HIS A 383 15.84 0.64 -0.01
C HIS A 383 14.51 0.97 0.70
N PRO A 384 14.31 2.21 1.20
CA PRO A 384 13.14 2.56 2.02
C PRO A 384 11.80 2.39 1.29
N LEU A 385 11.79 2.57 -0.04
CA LEU A 385 10.59 2.37 -0.88
C LEU A 385 10.37 0.92 -1.35
N ASN A 386 11.31 0.00 -1.11
CA ASN A 386 11.12 -1.42 -1.44
C ASN A 386 10.61 -2.19 -0.21
N ALA A 387 9.32 -2.03 0.09
CA ALA A 387 8.66 -2.64 1.24
C ALA A 387 8.00 -3.99 0.92
N ARG A 388 8.35 -4.64 -0.20
CA ARG A 388 7.67 -5.85 -0.68
C ARG A 388 7.83 -7.02 0.29
N LEU A 389 9.05 -7.40 0.66
CA LEU A 389 9.27 -8.52 1.61
C LEU A 389 8.76 -8.17 3.02
N SER A 390 8.98 -6.93 3.48
CA SER A 390 8.41 -6.41 4.74
C SER A 390 6.89 -6.59 4.79
N PHE A 391 6.20 -6.28 3.69
CA PHE A 391 4.76 -6.45 3.56
C PHE A 391 4.34 -7.92 3.71
N GLN A 392 5.02 -8.84 3.03
CA GLN A 392 4.69 -10.26 3.12
C GLN A 392 4.89 -10.79 4.54
N LEU A 393 6.07 -10.53 5.13
CA LEU A 393 6.41 -10.95 6.49
C LEU A 393 5.41 -10.41 7.51
N PHE A 394 5.11 -9.11 7.47
CA PHE A 394 4.16 -8.49 8.39
C PHE A 394 2.79 -9.18 8.33
N HIS A 395 2.25 -9.40 7.12
CA HIS A 395 0.91 -9.99 6.99
C HIS A 395 0.88 -11.46 7.38
N PHE A 396 1.92 -12.24 7.11
CA PHE A 396 2.00 -13.62 7.59
C PHE A 396 2.11 -13.69 9.11
N PHE A 397 2.95 -12.86 9.74
CA PHE A 397 3.10 -12.82 11.19
C PHE A 397 1.80 -12.40 11.86
N LYS A 398 1.17 -11.33 11.36
CA LYS A 398 -0.13 -10.86 11.82
C LYS A 398 -1.22 -11.92 11.67
N SER A 399 -1.29 -12.59 10.52
CA SER A 399 -2.28 -13.64 10.29
C SER A 399 -2.14 -14.78 11.29
N ARG A 400 -0.92 -15.24 11.57
CA ARG A 400 -0.69 -16.33 12.55
C ARG A 400 -0.98 -15.88 13.98
N GLN A 401 -0.62 -14.64 14.32
CA GLN A 401 -0.87 -14.12 15.67
C GLN A 401 -2.36 -13.90 15.95
N GLU A 402 -3.14 -13.46 14.95
CA GLU A 402 -4.58 -13.23 15.07
C GLU A 402 -5.42 -14.52 15.01
N ASP A 403 -4.87 -15.60 14.45
CA ASP A 403 -5.56 -16.89 14.38
C ASP A 403 -5.62 -17.57 15.76
N LYS A 404 -6.85 -17.87 16.19
CA LYS A 404 -7.14 -18.53 17.47
C LYS A 404 -6.94 -20.04 17.41
N MET A 405 -7.00 -20.63 16.22
CA MET A 405 -6.83 -22.06 16.00
C MET A 405 -5.36 -22.43 15.72
N GLU A 406 -4.51 -21.44 15.49
CA GLU A 406 -3.07 -21.63 15.28
C GLU A 406 -2.39 -22.00 16.61
N GLU A 407 -1.48 -22.97 16.53
CA GLU A 407 -0.70 -23.46 17.66
C GLU A 407 0.22 -22.36 18.21
N ASP A 408 0.37 -22.28 19.53
CA ASP A 408 1.14 -21.21 20.17
C ASP A 408 2.62 -21.21 19.75
N GLU A 409 3.20 -22.38 19.45
CA GLU A 409 4.57 -22.50 18.93
C GLU A 409 4.75 -21.94 17.52
N ARG A 410 3.67 -21.87 16.73
CA ARG A 410 3.70 -21.39 15.33
C ARG A 410 3.47 -19.89 15.23
N LYS A 411 3.05 -19.25 16.33
CA LYS A 411 2.82 -17.81 16.41
C LYS A 411 4.16 -17.07 16.45
N VAL A 412 4.31 -16.13 15.53
CA VAL A 412 5.46 -15.22 15.53
C VAL A 412 5.13 -14.04 16.43
N GLY A 413 5.91 -13.86 17.49
CA GLY A 413 5.78 -12.70 18.38
C GLY A 413 6.05 -11.40 17.61
N MET A 414 5.16 -10.42 17.75
CA MET A 414 5.32 -9.08 17.17
C MET A 414 5.43 -8.01 18.28
N PRO A 415 6.52 -8.01 19.07
CA PRO A 415 6.72 -7.04 20.13
C PRO A 415 6.93 -5.63 19.56
N THR A 416 6.23 -4.65 20.14
CA THR A 416 6.38 -3.22 19.82
C THR A 416 6.88 -2.49 21.07
N VAL A 417 8.13 -2.03 21.06
CA VAL A 417 8.73 -1.31 22.19
C VAL A 417 8.83 0.18 21.82
N ARG A 418 7.70 0.89 21.92
CA ARG A 418 7.65 2.36 21.86
C ARG A 418 7.38 2.91 23.27
N GLY A 419 8.44 3.04 24.07
CA GLY A 419 8.33 3.34 25.51
C GLY A 419 7.63 4.68 25.81
N SER A 420 6.71 4.67 26.78
CA SER A 420 5.94 5.83 27.26
C SER A 420 6.45 6.44 28.58
N ASP A 421 7.62 6.04 29.08
CA ASP A 421 8.11 6.52 30.38
C ASP A 421 9.44 7.27 30.24
N ALA A 422 9.37 8.58 30.46
CA ALA A 422 10.47 9.54 30.35
C ALA A 422 11.52 9.41 31.49
N GLY A 423 11.73 8.20 32.02
CA GLY A 423 12.54 7.98 33.23
C GLY A 423 13.37 6.69 33.26
N ASP A 424 13.22 5.77 32.31
CA ASP A 424 14.02 4.55 32.27
C ASP A 424 14.63 4.40 30.87
N HIS A 425 15.84 4.94 30.67
CA HIS A 425 16.67 4.68 29.50
C HIS A 425 17.20 3.23 29.54
N ARG A 426 16.28 2.27 29.54
CA ARG A 426 16.56 0.90 29.10
C ARG A 426 16.25 0.82 27.63
N THR A 427 17.24 1.32 26.90
CA THR A 427 17.61 0.94 25.53
C THR A 427 16.81 -0.25 25.02
N SER A 428 15.85 0.02 24.13
CA SER A 428 15.49 -0.92 23.07
C SER A 428 16.78 -1.54 22.56
N PHE A 429 16.91 -2.87 22.60
CA PHE A 429 18.13 -3.53 22.14
C PHE A 429 18.39 -3.11 20.69
N LEU A 430 19.47 -2.33 20.52
CA LEU A 430 20.13 -1.98 19.25
C LEU A 430 19.40 -1.05 18.26
N SER A 431 18.24 -0.46 18.55
CA SER A 431 17.69 0.56 17.64
C SER A 431 18.42 1.90 17.78
N SER A 432 19.38 2.16 16.90
CA SER A 432 19.92 3.51 16.64
C SER A 432 19.10 4.27 15.58
N THR A 433 17.91 3.76 15.27
CA THR A 433 17.00 4.29 14.27
C THR A 433 15.70 4.77 14.92
N THR A 434 15.80 5.51 16.02
CA THR A 434 14.75 6.49 16.32
C THR A 434 14.95 7.65 15.36
N SER A 435 14.24 7.60 14.23
CA SER A 435 13.97 8.80 13.46
C SER A 435 13.43 9.84 14.44
N ALA A 436 14.23 10.88 14.68
CA ALA A 436 13.98 12.01 15.57
C ALA A 436 12.86 12.92 15.01
N ALA A 437 11.71 12.35 14.73
CA ALA A 437 10.47 13.06 14.56
C ALA A 437 9.65 12.81 15.83
N GLU A 438 9.35 13.87 16.57
CA GLU A 438 8.36 13.87 17.64
C GLU A 438 6.97 13.55 17.05
N GLU A 439 6.75 12.29 16.68
CA GLU A 439 5.44 11.82 16.22
C GLU A 439 4.63 11.42 17.46
N SER A 440 3.49 12.10 17.62
CA SER A 440 2.50 11.82 18.66
C SER A 440 2.18 10.33 18.69
N GLN A 441 2.37 9.70 19.85
CA GLN A 441 2.10 8.30 20.14
C GLN A 441 0.73 7.87 19.58
N ALA A 442 0.73 6.98 18.57
CA ALA A 442 -0.50 6.41 18.04
C ALA A 442 -1.08 5.37 19.02
N ASP A 443 -2.41 5.27 19.08
CA ASP A 443 -3.13 4.37 19.99
C ASP A 443 -2.78 2.88 19.77
N ASN A 444 -2.31 2.48 18.57
CA ASN A 444 -1.89 1.12 18.23
C ASN A 444 -0.67 1.09 17.28
N PRO A 445 0.56 0.86 17.78
CA PRO A 445 1.78 0.92 16.95
C PRO A 445 1.83 -0.15 15.84
N LEU A 446 1.30 -1.34 16.09
CA LEU A 446 1.27 -2.42 15.11
C LEU A 446 0.39 -2.10 13.88
N VAL A 447 -0.72 -1.39 14.11
CA VAL A 447 -1.63 -0.96 13.03
C VAL A 447 -0.95 0.07 12.15
N GLU A 448 -0.27 1.03 12.77
CA GLU A 448 0.49 2.07 12.08
C GLU A 448 1.63 1.48 11.24
N LEU A 449 2.41 0.54 11.81
CA LEU A 449 3.46 -0.16 11.09
C LEU A 449 2.91 -0.89 9.86
N GLY A 450 1.82 -1.65 10.04
CA GLY A 450 1.17 -2.38 8.96
C GLY A 450 0.68 -1.47 7.84
N ASP A 451 0.02 -0.37 8.20
CA ASP A 451 -0.47 0.61 7.23
C ASP A 451 0.71 1.32 6.53
N LYS A 452 1.78 1.69 7.24
CA LYS A 452 2.99 2.31 6.66
C LYS A 452 3.66 1.39 5.64
N ILE A 453 3.88 0.12 5.99
CA ILE A 453 4.48 -0.88 5.09
C ILE A 453 3.58 -1.08 3.86
N THR A 454 2.27 -1.19 4.07
CA THR A 454 1.27 -1.37 3.00
C THR A 454 1.25 -0.19 2.03
N LEU A 455 1.24 1.04 2.55
CA LEU A 455 1.27 2.26 1.73
C LEU A 455 2.58 2.38 0.93
N THR A 456 3.71 2.09 1.58
CA THR A 456 5.04 2.16 0.94
C THR A 456 5.14 1.16 -0.20
N TYR A 457 4.72 -0.10 0.04
CA TYR A 457 4.73 -1.11 -0.99
C TYR A 457 3.76 -0.77 -2.13
N ALA A 458 2.52 -0.35 -1.81
CA ALA A 458 1.54 0.02 -2.82
C ALA A 458 2.03 1.17 -3.71
N ALA A 459 2.71 2.18 -3.15
CA ALA A 459 3.26 3.31 -3.92
C ALA A 459 4.30 2.88 -4.97
N SER A 460 5.13 1.87 -4.67
CA SER A 460 6.09 1.30 -5.63
C SER A 460 5.40 0.58 -6.80
N LEU A 461 4.15 0.15 -6.61
CA LEU A 461 3.36 -0.63 -7.57
C LEU A 461 2.44 0.20 -8.48
N HIS A 462 2.44 1.54 -8.36
CA HIS A 462 1.63 2.44 -9.20
C HIS A 462 2.14 2.54 -10.65
N THR A 463 2.39 1.39 -11.27
CA THR A 463 2.83 1.27 -12.65
C THR A 463 1.72 0.64 -13.50
N PRO A 464 1.65 0.94 -14.81
CA PRO A 464 0.66 0.31 -15.69
C PRO A 464 0.68 -1.23 -15.68
N GLY A 465 1.83 -1.84 -15.35
CA GLY A 465 1.96 -3.30 -15.25
C GLY A 465 1.50 -3.89 -13.91
N HIS A 466 1.51 -3.13 -12.81
CA HIS A 466 1.33 -3.66 -11.45
C HIS A 466 0.22 -2.99 -10.63
N TRP A 467 -0.50 -2.01 -11.17
CA TRP A 467 -1.55 -1.29 -10.43
C TRP A 467 -2.67 -2.22 -9.91
N THR A 468 -2.99 -3.31 -10.60
CA THR A 468 -3.97 -4.31 -10.11
C THR A 468 -3.49 -4.97 -8.82
N THR A 469 -2.18 -5.21 -8.71
CA THR A 469 -1.54 -5.69 -7.48
C THR A 469 -1.54 -4.59 -6.42
N ALA A 470 -1.33 -3.32 -6.79
CA ALA A 470 -1.41 -2.21 -5.85
C ALA A 470 -2.81 -2.09 -5.22
N ILE A 471 -3.89 -2.30 -5.99
CA ILE A 471 -5.26 -2.37 -5.43
C ILE A 471 -5.37 -3.49 -4.41
N TRP A 472 -4.90 -4.69 -4.75
CA TRP A 472 -4.89 -5.83 -3.82
C TRP A 472 -4.09 -5.49 -2.55
N VAL A 473 -2.94 -4.83 -2.64
CA VAL A 473 -2.18 -4.37 -1.48
C VAL A 473 -3.00 -3.39 -0.64
N TYR A 474 -3.67 -2.41 -1.25
CA TYR A 474 -4.52 -1.46 -0.53
C TYR A 474 -5.66 -2.12 0.24
N THR A 475 -6.17 -3.28 -0.20
CA THR A 475 -7.19 -4.01 0.57
C THR A 475 -6.72 -4.48 1.95
N HIS A 476 -5.41 -4.47 2.22
CA HIS A 476 -4.83 -4.85 3.51
C HIS A 476 -4.73 -3.68 4.52
N LEU A 477 -5.00 -2.44 4.10
CA LEU A 477 -5.01 -1.30 5.02
C LEU A 477 -6.06 -1.49 6.11
N SER A 478 -5.77 -1.01 7.31
CA SER A 478 -6.61 -1.23 8.48
C SER A 478 -7.90 -0.38 8.44
N SER A 479 -7.80 0.88 8.02
CA SER A 479 -8.94 1.82 7.95
C SER A 479 -9.75 1.68 6.66
N SER A 480 -11.08 1.53 6.80
CA SER A 480 -12.02 1.46 5.68
C SER A 480 -12.00 2.72 4.80
N ALA A 481 -11.91 3.90 5.43
CA ALA A 481 -11.85 5.17 4.70
C ALA A 481 -10.56 5.32 3.88
N MET A 482 -9.42 4.83 4.40
CA MET A 482 -8.17 4.83 3.65
C MET A 482 -8.22 3.84 2.48
N ARG A 483 -8.74 2.62 2.70
CA ARG A 483 -8.96 1.65 1.62
C ARG A 483 -9.78 2.24 0.49
N GLU A 484 -10.94 2.81 0.82
CA GLU A 484 -11.81 3.45 -0.17
C GLU A 484 -11.08 4.56 -0.94
N HIS A 485 -10.42 5.48 -0.22
CA HIS A 485 -9.73 6.61 -0.85
C HIS A 485 -8.65 6.16 -1.84
N TYR A 486 -7.75 5.27 -1.42
CA TYR A 486 -6.64 4.83 -2.27
C TYR A 486 -7.09 3.96 -3.44
N ILE A 487 -8.05 3.06 -3.22
CA ILE A 487 -8.62 2.23 -4.30
C ILE A 487 -9.31 3.12 -5.34
N ARG A 488 -10.16 4.06 -4.91
CA ARG A 488 -10.83 5.00 -5.84
C ARG A 488 -9.83 5.88 -6.58
N SER A 489 -8.80 6.39 -5.91
CA SER A 489 -7.76 7.22 -6.56
C SER A 489 -7.02 6.44 -7.63
N LEU A 490 -6.68 5.18 -7.36
CA LEU A 490 -5.94 4.34 -8.29
C LEU A 490 -6.80 3.94 -9.50
N LEU A 491 -8.09 3.63 -9.29
CA LEU A 491 -9.05 3.40 -10.37
C LEU A 491 -9.22 4.63 -11.26
N ASN A 492 -9.27 5.84 -10.68
CA ASN A 492 -9.34 7.08 -11.45
C ASN A 492 -8.11 7.26 -12.34
N GLN A 493 -6.91 6.97 -11.82
CA GLN A 493 -5.65 7.11 -12.54
C GLN A 493 -5.51 6.11 -13.69
N PHE A 494 -5.93 4.85 -13.50
CA PHE A 494 -5.77 3.78 -14.50
C PHE A 494 -7.06 3.43 -15.26
N SER A 495 -8.05 4.32 -15.24
CA SER A 495 -9.34 4.17 -15.93
C SER A 495 -9.19 3.89 -17.44
N SER A 496 -8.14 4.42 -18.07
CA SER A 496 -7.83 4.22 -19.49
C SER A 496 -7.22 2.85 -19.84
N THR A 497 -6.83 2.05 -18.84
CA THR A 497 -6.07 0.80 -19.05
C THR A 497 -6.97 -0.40 -19.34
N TYR A 498 -8.24 -0.36 -18.97
CA TYR A 498 -9.18 -1.48 -19.08
C TYR A 498 -10.53 -1.04 -19.66
N SER A 499 -11.24 -1.98 -20.29
CA SER A 499 -12.59 -1.76 -20.81
C SER A 499 -13.65 -2.23 -19.82
N ILE A 500 -14.80 -1.56 -19.78
CA ILE A 500 -15.94 -1.94 -18.93
C ILE A 500 -16.81 -2.96 -19.67
N GLU A 501 -16.19 -4.06 -20.08
CA GLU A 501 -16.85 -5.19 -20.74
C GLU A 501 -16.52 -6.47 -19.98
N ASP A 502 -17.49 -7.38 -19.84
CA ASP A 502 -17.31 -8.66 -19.16
C ASP A 502 -16.27 -9.58 -19.85
N THR A 503 -15.83 -9.22 -21.05
CA THR A 503 -14.76 -9.91 -21.80
C THR A 503 -13.35 -9.53 -21.34
N ASP A 504 -13.18 -8.40 -20.64
CA ASP A 504 -11.86 -7.97 -20.17
C ASP A 504 -11.47 -8.77 -18.91
N PRO A 505 -10.32 -9.48 -18.92
CA PRO A 505 -9.84 -10.20 -17.74
C PRO A 505 -9.59 -9.27 -16.55
N THR A 506 -9.17 -8.03 -16.80
CA THR A 506 -8.86 -7.04 -15.76
C THR A 506 -10.13 -6.62 -15.02
N TYR A 507 -11.19 -6.30 -15.78
CA TYR A 507 -12.49 -5.96 -15.22
C TYR A 507 -13.08 -7.12 -14.40
N THR A 508 -12.97 -8.34 -14.95
CA THR A 508 -13.42 -9.56 -14.26
C THR A 508 -12.68 -9.76 -12.94
N TYR A 509 -11.36 -9.56 -12.92
CA TYR A 509 -10.54 -9.65 -11.71
C TYR A 509 -10.95 -8.63 -10.64
N LEU A 510 -11.15 -7.36 -11.03
CA LEU A 510 -11.55 -6.28 -10.11
C LEU A 510 -12.89 -6.58 -9.42
N ILE A 511 -13.87 -7.09 -10.16
CA ILE A 511 -15.22 -7.33 -9.62
C ILE A 511 -15.31 -8.68 -8.91
N ARG A 512 -14.83 -9.77 -9.54
CA ARG A 512 -15.03 -11.12 -9.00
C ARG A 512 -14.05 -11.47 -7.89
N ASP A 513 -12.78 -11.12 -8.06
CA ASP A 513 -11.75 -11.54 -7.13
C ASP A 513 -11.55 -10.47 -6.04
N LEU A 514 -11.42 -9.20 -6.46
CA LEU A 514 -11.22 -8.08 -5.53
C LEU A 514 -12.52 -7.51 -4.93
N HIS A 515 -13.69 -7.96 -5.38
CA HIS A 515 -15.00 -7.52 -4.86
C HIS A 515 -15.21 -5.99 -4.90
N ILE A 516 -14.59 -5.30 -5.85
CA ILE A 516 -14.71 -3.85 -6.02
C ILE A 516 -16.10 -3.52 -6.55
N SER A 517 -16.73 -2.49 -5.99
CA SER A 517 -18.04 -2.05 -6.45
C SER A 517 -17.98 -1.55 -7.89
N ALA A 518 -18.91 -2.01 -8.73
CA ALA A 518 -19.09 -1.52 -10.09
C ALA A 518 -19.35 0.01 -10.12
N THR A 519 -19.93 0.57 -9.05
CA THR A 519 -20.16 2.01 -8.93
C THR A 519 -18.86 2.82 -8.96
N TRP A 520 -17.79 2.31 -8.34
CA TRP A 520 -16.50 2.99 -8.31
C TRP A 520 -15.79 2.95 -9.66
N ILE A 521 -15.91 1.83 -10.36
CA ILE A 521 -15.36 1.67 -11.71
C ILE A 521 -16.06 2.62 -12.69
N HIS A 522 -17.39 2.73 -12.59
CA HIS A 522 -18.15 3.68 -13.41
C HIS A 522 -17.88 5.14 -13.03
N ALA A 523 -17.67 5.45 -11.75
CA ALA A 523 -17.26 6.79 -11.32
C ALA A 523 -15.91 7.20 -11.92
N ALA A 524 -14.93 6.27 -11.96
CA ALA A 524 -13.64 6.50 -12.59
C ALA A 524 -13.75 6.73 -14.11
N ALA A 525 -14.54 5.90 -14.80
CA ALA A 525 -14.80 6.06 -16.24
C ALA A 525 -15.53 7.38 -16.57
N ALA A 526 -16.43 7.85 -15.69
CA ALA A 526 -17.06 9.16 -15.83
C ALA A 526 -16.05 10.31 -15.73
N LEU A 527 -15.08 10.21 -14.82
CA LEU A 527 -14.02 11.21 -14.68
C LEU A 527 -13.09 11.24 -15.90
N GLN A 528 -12.78 10.07 -16.47
CA GLN A 528 -12.02 9.97 -17.72
C GLN A 528 -12.77 10.62 -18.89
N ALA A 529 -14.05 10.30 -19.07
CA ALA A 529 -14.88 10.90 -20.13
C ALA A 529 -14.95 12.43 -20.00
N LYS A 530 -15.00 12.95 -18.76
CA LYS A 530 -14.91 14.39 -18.49
C LYS A 530 -13.58 15.00 -18.94
N ALA A 531 -12.46 14.29 -18.78
CA ALA A 531 -11.14 14.74 -19.22
C ALA A 531 -11.01 14.71 -20.75
N GLU A 532 -11.61 13.73 -21.42
CA GLU A 532 -11.67 13.63 -22.89
C GLU A 532 -12.66 14.64 -23.51
N GLY A 533 -13.60 15.16 -22.72
CA GLY A 533 -14.62 16.11 -23.14
C GLY A 533 -15.90 15.46 -23.70
N ASP A 534 -16.09 14.15 -23.51
CA ASP A 534 -17.30 13.43 -23.91
C ASP A 534 -18.36 13.48 -22.81
N ALA A 535 -19.26 14.47 -22.91
CA ALA A 535 -20.31 14.70 -21.93
C ALA A 535 -21.37 13.58 -21.89
N LEU A 536 -21.63 12.90 -23.01
CA LEU A 536 -22.64 11.84 -23.09
C LEU A 536 -22.17 10.60 -22.33
N ARG A 537 -20.94 10.15 -22.62
CA ARG A 537 -20.33 9.02 -21.90
C ARG A 537 -20.18 9.33 -20.41
N GLN A 538 -19.78 10.55 -20.07
CA GLN A 538 -19.71 11.01 -18.69
C GLN A 538 -21.06 10.83 -17.98
N ALA A 539 -22.15 11.34 -18.54
CA ALA A 539 -23.45 11.26 -17.91
C ALA A 539 -23.99 9.82 -17.83
N THR A 540 -23.78 8.97 -18.85
CA THR A 540 -24.16 7.54 -18.78
C THR A 540 -23.44 6.81 -17.66
N HIS A 541 -22.14 7.06 -17.49
CA HIS A 541 -21.36 6.43 -16.43
C HIS A 541 -21.69 6.98 -15.04
N LEU A 542 -21.97 8.28 -14.88
CA LEU A 542 -22.42 8.86 -13.61
C LEU A 542 -23.75 8.26 -13.13
N ILE A 543 -24.68 8.00 -14.05
CA ILE A 543 -25.95 7.32 -13.71
C ILE A 543 -25.68 5.90 -13.20
N LYS A 544 -24.80 5.16 -13.86
CA LYS A 544 -24.40 3.81 -13.43
C LYS A 544 -23.60 3.81 -12.11
N ALA A 545 -22.96 4.93 -11.77
CA ALA A 545 -22.25 5.13 -10.52
C ALA A 545 -23.16 5.57 -9.35
N GLU A 546 -24.47 5.74 -9.58
CA GLU A 546 -25.47 6.25 -8.63
C GLU A 546 -25.26 7.72 -8.19
N GLU A 547 -24.36 8.46 -8.85
CA GLU A 547 -24.09 9.89 -8.61
C GLU A 547 -25.06 10.77 -9.44
N LEU A 548 -26.35 10.68 -9.11
CA LEU A 548 -27.43 11.29 -9.91
C LEU A 548 -27.42 12.84 -9.90
N GLU A 549 -26.88 13.46 -8.84
CA GLU A 549 -26.78 14.92 -8.74
C GLU A 549 -25.79 15.48 -9.77
N GLU A 550 -24.59 14.92 -9.85
CA GLU A 550 -23.59 15.31 -10.83
C GLU A 550 -24.04 14.97 -12.26
N ALA A 551 -24.68 13.80 -12.44
CA ALA A 551 -25.23 13.41 -13.73
C ALA A 551 -26.28 14.42 -14.24
N HIS A 552 -27.16 14.91 -13.34
CA HIS A 552 -28.16 15.92 -13.67
C HIS A 552 -27.54 17.28 -14.02
N GLU A 553 -26.44 17.67 -13.35
CA GLU A 553 -25.71 18.89 -13.67
C GLU A 553 -25.09 18.83 -15.08
N VAL A 554 -24.42 17.71 -15.40
CA VAL A 554 -23.83 17.48 -16.74
C VAL A 554 -24.90 17.44 -17.82
N LEU A 555 -26.03 16.80 -17.54
CA LEU A 555 -27.19 16.76 -18.41
C LEU A 555 -27.70 18.17 -18.76
N CYS A 556 -27.88 19.01 -17.74
CA CYS A 556 -28.42 20.36 -17.96
C CYS A 556 -27.44 21.29 -18.68
N ARG A 557 -26.14 21.15 -18.39
CA ARG A 557 -25.11 22.06 -18.92
C ARG A 557 -24.62 21.74 -20.33
N LYS A 558 -24.51 20.46 -20.68
CA LYS A 558 -23.85 20.02 -21.91
C LYS A 558 -24.70 19.04 -22.74
N VAL A 559 -25.08 17.91 -22.17
CA VAL A 559 -25.73 16.82 -22.95
C VAL A 559 -27.10 17.22 -23.50
N GLY A 560 -27.96 17.82 -22.67
CA GLY A 560 -29.27 18.31 -23.09
C GLY A 560 -29.17 19.39 -24.17
N PRO A 561 -28.37 20.44 -23.96
CA PRO A 561 -28.15 21.47 -24.96
C PRO A 561 -27.61 20.95 -26.30
N ASP A 562 -26.57 20.11 -26.27
CA ASP A 562 -25.94 19.57 -27.48
C ASP A 562 -26.92 18.69 -28.27
N ALA A 563 -27.73 17.87 -27.58
CA ALA A 563 -28.76 17.03 -28.22
C ALA A 563 -29.85 17.86 -28.92
N ILE A 564 -30.27 18.99 -28.33
CA ILE A 564 -31.27 19.87 -28.95
C ILE A 564 -30.70 20.62 -30.15
N ILE A 565 -29.47 21.12 -30.04
CA ILE A 565 -28.81 21.86 -31.13
C ILE A 565 -28.54 20.92 -32.31
N SER A 566 -28.03 19.72 -32.05
CA SER A 566 -27.78 18.69 -33.07
C SER A 566 -29.06 18.04 -33.61
N ARG A 567 -30.18 18.16 -32.89
CA ARG A 567 -31.47 17.49 -33.15
C ARG A 567 -31.36 15.96 -33.16
N ASP A 568 -30.35 15.42 -32.48
CA ASP A 568 -30.22 14.00 -32.23
C ASP A 568 -30.73 13.68 -30.81
N TYR A 569 -31.90 13.06 -30.75
CA TYR A 569 -32.59 12.77 -29.48
C TYR A 569 -32.36 11.35 -29.00
N ASP A 570 -31.79 10.46 -29.81
CA ASP A 570 -31.65 9.04 -29.47
C ASP A 570 -30.69 8.80 -28.28
N PRO A 571 -29.50 9.43 -28.21
CA PRO A 571 -28.60 9.27 -27.07
C PRO A 571 -29.18 9.83 -25.77
N LEU A 572 -29.92 10.93 -25.87
CA LEU A 572 -30.58 11.56 -24.74
C LEU A 572 -31.73 10.69 -24.19
N ARG A 573 -32.47 10.00 -25.06
CA ARG A 573 -33.53 9.05 -24.65
C ARG A 573 -32.98 7.88 -23.84
N GLU A 574 -31.90 7.26 -24.31
CA GLU A 574 -31.27 6.13 -23.60
C GLU A 574 -30.80 6.56 -22.21
N LEU A 575 -30.14 7.71 -22.13
CA LEU A 575 -29.62 8.28 -20.90
C LEU A 575 -30.73 8.62 -19.90
N MET A 576 -31.86 9.14 -20.39
CA MET A 576 -33.01 9.49 -19.55
C MET A 576 -33.77 8.28 -19.02
N GLY A 577 -33.70 7.14 -19.72
CA GLY A 577 -34.18 5.86 -19.20
C GLY A 577 -33.48 5.45 -17.89
N GLY A 578 -32.23 5.86 -17.70
CA GLY A 578 -31.46 5.57 -16.48
C GLY A 578 -31.81 6.43 -15.25
N PHE A 579 -32.40 7.62 -15.43
CA PHE A 579 -32.83 8.50 -14.32
C PHE A 579 -34.20 8.13 -13.74
N LEU A 580 -35.00 7.35 -14.48
CA LEU A 580 -36.32 6.90 -14.04
C LEU A 580 -36.19 5.51 -13.39
N PRO A 581 -36.65 5.30 -12.14
CA PRO A 581 -36.65 3.97 -11.57
C PRO A 581 -37.57 3.08 -12.41
N THR A 582 -36.98 2.14 -13.16
CA THR A 582 -37.75 1.07 -13.81
C THR A 582 -38.52 0.30 -12.72
N PRO A 583 -39.84 0.10 -12.84
CA PRO A 583 -40.52 -0.87 -11.99
C PRO A 583 -39.88 -2.22 -12.23
N THR A 584 -39.29 -2.76 -11.17
CA THR A 584 -38.44 -3.96 -11.20
C THR A 584 -39.18 -5.18 -11.73
N ASN A 585 -38.73 -5.71 -12.87
CA ASN A 585 -38.99 -7.09 -13.26
C ASN A 585 -37.96 -7.99 -12.56
N SER A 586 -38.24 -8.36 -11.32
CA SER A 586 -37.75 -9.61 -10.70
C SER A 586 -38.67 -10.00 -9.53
N PRO A 587 -39.00 -11.28 -9.37
CA PRO A 587 -40.14 -11.72 -8.57
C PRO A 587 -39.82 -11.74 -7.07
N ALA A 588 -40.78 -11.25 -6.28
CA ALA A 588 -41.07 -11.59 -4.90
C ALA A 588 -39.89 -11.73 -3.90
N SER A 589 -39.79 -10.78 -2.97
CA SER A 589 -40.02 -11.06 -1.55
C SER A 589 -40.05 -9.79 -0.69
N PHE A 590 -40.96 -9.82 0.29
CA PHE A 590 -41.26 -8.79 1.30
C PHE A 590 -42.08 -7.58 0.87
N ALA A 591 -43.31 -7.87 0.41
CA ALA A 591 -44.42 -6.96 0.61
C ALA A 591 -44.81 -6.93 2.10
N SER A 592 -44.88 -5.74 2.71
CA SER A 592 -46.08 -5.37 3.45
C SER A 592 -46.20 -3.84 3.59
N SER A 593 -47.41 -3.36 3.29
CA SER A 593 -47.95 -2.02 3.55
C SER A 593 -47.49 -0.85 2.68
N ALA A 594 -48.20 -0.65 1.56
CA ALA A 594 -48.73 0.67 1.21
C ALA A 594 -50.01 0.52 0.38
N ARG A 595 -51.15 0.82 1.01
CA ARG A 595 -52.46 0.96 0.35
C ARG A 595 -52.49 2.31 -0.38
N THR A 596 -53.08 2.31 -1.58
CA THR A 596 -53.85 3.40 -2.22
C THR A 596 -53.64 4.83 -1.67
N GLY A 597 -52.94 5.66 -2.42
CA GLY A 597 -52.88 7.12 -2.20
C GLY A 597 -51.89 7.79 -3.17
N SER A 598 -52.35 8.81 -3.90
CA SER A 598 -51.63 9.65 -4.88
C SER A 598 -50.10 9.50 -4.95
N THR A 599 -49.61 8.89 -6.03
CA THR A 599 -48.17 8.88 -6.35
C THR A 599 -47.73 10.27 -6.81
N ARG A 600 -47.35 11.13 -5.85
CA ARG A 600 -46.34 12.15 -6.14
C ARG A 600 -45.12 11.38 -6.64
N ARG A 601 -44.82 11.41 -7.94
CA ARG A 601 -43.54 10.94 -8.48
C ARG A 601 -42.47 11.63 -7.63
N ARG A 602 -41.71 10.88 -6.83
CA ARG A 602 -40.55 11.42 -6.12
C ARG A 602 -39.64 12.02 -7.20
N GLU A 603 -39.25 13.27 -7.03
CA GLU A 603 -38.22 13.85 -7.89
C GLU A 603 -36.97 12.97 -7.75
N PRO A 604 -36.39 12.48 -8.86
CA PRO A 604 -35.22 11.62 -8.78
C PRO A 604 -34.02 12.36 -8.18
N VAL A 605 -33.96 13.68 -8.36
CA VAL A 605 -32.89 14.57 -7.89
C VAL A 605 -33.49 15.91 -7.47
N GLN A 606 -32.89 16.60 -6.50
CA GLN A 606 -33.31 17.95 -6.13
C GLN A 606 -33.21 18.90 -7.33
N GLY A 607 -34.30 19.60 -7.65
CA GLY A 607 -34.33 20.54 -8.79
C GLY A 607 -34.45 19.85 -10.16
N TRP A 608 -34.80 18.56 -10.22
CA TRP A 608 -35.06 17.83 -11.47
C TRP A 608 -36.12 18.53 -12.33
N ALA A 609 -37.20 19.00 -11.69
CA ALA A 609 -38.31 19.71 -12.33
C ALA A 609 -37.89 21.00 -13.06
N GLN A 610 -36.77 21.61 -12.67
CA GLN A 610 -36.28 22.89 -13.19
C GLN A 610 -35.20 22.73 -14.29
N GLY A 611 -34.75 21.51 -14.56
CA GLY A 611 -33.69 21.22 -15.53
C GLY A 611 -34.04 20.02 -16.42
N GLY A 612 -33.53 18.84 -16.08
CA GLY A 612 -33.77 17.55 -16.74
C GLY A 612 -35.22 17.26 -17.15
N GLN A 613 -36.21 17.66 -16.35
CA GLN A 613 -37.62 17.50 -16.69
C GLN A 613 -38.07 18.32 -17.92
N ILE A 614 -37.45 19.48 -18.18
CA ILE A 614 -37.75 20.33 -19.35
C ILE A 614 -37.34 19.60 -20.63
N TYR A 615 -36.15 19.01 -20.62
CA TYR A 615 -35.66 18.19 -21.73
C TYR A 615 -36.54 16.94 -21.95
N PHE A 616 -37.01 16.31 -20.86
CA PHE A 616 -37.92 15.16 -20.93
C PHE A 616 -39.26 15.51 -21.56
N ASP A 617 -39.91 16.54 -21.01
CA ASP A 617 -41.23 16.95 -21.47
C ASP A 617 -41.15 17.46 -22.93
N TYR A 618 -40.00 17.99 -23.36
CA TYR A 618 -39.75 18.42 -24.74
C TYR A 618 -39.61 17.26 -25.73
N ILE A 619 -38.87 16.20 -25.39
CA ILE A 619 -38.78 15.00 -26.23
C ILE A 619 -40.16 14.33 -26.35
N GLU A 620 -40.88 14.17 -25.24
CA GLU A 620 -42.25 13.63 -25.24
C GLU A 620 -43.17 14.48 -26.14
N LEU A 621 -43.02 15.81 -26.13
CA LEU A 621 -43.76 16.71 -27.01
C LEU A 621 -43.41 16.53 -28.49
N ILE A 622 -42.13 16.41 -28.85
CA ILE A 622 -41.72 16.15 -30.24
C ILE A 622 -42.28 14.82 -30.73
N ASP A 623 -42.21 13.77 -29.91
CA ASP A 623 -42.67 12.43 -30.29
C ASP A 623 -44.18 12.39 -30.51
N LEU A 624 -44.95 13.00 -29.62
CA LEU A 624 -46.40 13.10 -29.76
C LEU A 624 -46.81 14.00 -30.92
N THR A 625 -46.06 15.07 -31.20
CA THR A 625 -46.33 15.93 -32.37
C THR A 625 -45.94 15.25 -33.68
N GLY A 626 -44.93 14.36 -33.69
CA GLY A 626 -44.57 13.50 -34.82
C GLY A 626 -45.60 12.40 -35.09
N GLN A 627 -46.23 11.85 -34.05
CA GLN A 627 -47.31 10.84 -34.16
C GLN A 627 -48.65 11.43 -34.62
N ARG A 628 -48.77 12.76 -34.70
CA ARG A 628 -50.00 13.44 -35.10
C ARG A 628 -50.31 13.19 -36.58
N SER A 629 -51.23 12.25 -36.83
CA SER A 629 -51.70 11.99 -38.20
C SER A 629 -52.48 13.19 -38.75
N THR A 630 -52.23 13.56 -40.01
CA THR A 630 -52.97 14.63 -40.70
C THR A 630 -54.42 14.23 -41.05
N PHE A 631 -54.75 12.95 -40.94
CA PHE A 631 -56.02 12.37 -41.41
C PHE A 631 -56.99 11.94 -40.30
N ARG A 632 -56.55 11.76 -39.04
CA ARG A 632 -57.42 11.40 -37.90
C ARG A 632 -57.16 12.30 -36.69
N VAL A 633 -58.23 12.85 -36.13
CA VAL A 633 -58.20 13.60 -34.88
C VAL A 633 -58.27 12.60 -33.74
N ASP A 634 -57.14 12.40 -33.08
CA ASP A 634 -57.06 11.66 -31.84
C ASP A 634 -57.22 12.65 -30.68
N GLU A 635 -58.38 12.66 -30.03
CA GLU A 635 -58.66 13.63 -28.95
C GLU A 635 -57.73 13.41 -27.76
N ASP A 636 -57.47 12.16 -27.38
CA ASP A 636 -56.62 11.79 -26.24
C ASP A 636 -55.17 12.25 -26.42
N LEU A 637 -54.65 12.12 -27.64
CA LEU A 637 -53.32 12.62 -28.01
C LEU A 637 -53.26 14.15 -27.91
N ASN A 638 -54.32 14.85 -28.35
CA ASN A 638 -54.37 16.31 -28.29
C ASN A 638 -54.49 16.83 -26.85
N THR A 639 -55.24 16.15 -25.96
CA THR A 639 -55.29 16.48 -24.52
C THR A 639 -53.91 16.31 -23.89
N ARG A 640 -53.21 15.21 -24.21
CA ARG A 640 -51.87 14.95 -23.67
C ARG A 640 -50.84 16.00 -24.12
N ILE A 641 -50.88 16.39 -25.39
CA ILE A 641 -50.04 17.49 -25.93
C ILE A 641 -50.36 18.81 -25.22
N GLN A 642 -51.64 19.11 -24.94
CA GLN A 642 -52.01 20.33 -24.22
C GLN A 642 -51.52 20.34 -22.76
N GLU A 643 -51.61 19.22 -22.06
CA GLU A 643 -51.08 19.08 -20.69
C GLU A 643 -49.56 19.33 -20.65
N LEU A 644 -48.81 18.73 -21.58
CA LEU A 644 -47.36 18.91 -21.69
C LEU A 644 -46.99 20.35 -22.05
N LEU A 645 -47.73 20.99 -22.97
CA LEU A 645 -47.49 22.40 -23.33
C LEU A 645 -47.69 23.34 -22.13
N VAL A 646 -48.73 23.13 -21.31
CA VAL A 646 -48.96 23.95 -20.11
C VAL A 646 -47.87 23.72 -19.07
N LYS A 647 -47.41 22.47 -18.91
CA LYS A 647 -46.33 22.12 -17.99
C LYS A 647 -45.00 22.73 -18.41
N LEU A 648 -44.62 22.59 -19.69
CA LEU A 648 -43.43 23.20 -20.28
C LEU A 648 -43.46 24.72 -20.21
N GLN A 649 -44.61 25.36 -20.50
CA GLN A 649 -44.74 26.81 -20.37
C GLN A 649 -44.41 27.29 -18.96
N ARG A 650 -44.97 26.66 -17.94
CA ARG A 650 -44.68 27.03 -16.54
C ARG A 650 -43.22 26.78 -16.17
N ALA A 651 -42.64 25.66 -16.60
CA ALA A 651 -41.25 25.33 -16.31
C ALA A 651 -40.28 26.32 -17.01
N LEU A 652 -40.55 26.67 -18.27
CA LEU A 652 -39.76 27.63 -19.04
C LEU A 652 -39.93 29.09 -18.56
N GLU A 653 -41.12 29.47 -18.06
CA GLU A 653 -41.32 30.78 -17.43
C GLU A 653 -40.49 30.92 -16.14
N ILE A 654 -40.38 29.85 -15.34
CA ILE A 654 -39.58 29.82 -14.12
C ILE A 654 -38.07 29.81 -14.47
N ALA A 655 -37.65 28.93 -15.39
CA ALA A 655 -36.27 28.85 -15.85
C ALA A 655 -35.81 30.16 -16.53
N GLY A 656 -36.69 30.80 -17.30
CA GLY A 656 -36.42 32.09 -17.95
C GLY A 656 -36.25 33.25 -16.96
N ARG A 657 -36.92 33.22 -15.80
CA ARG A 657 -36.79 34.25 -14.76
C ARG A 657 -35.57 34.07 -13.88
N ASP A 658 -35.29 32.83 -13.47
CA ASP A 658 -34.33 32.56 -12.39
C ASP A 658 -32.96 32.09 -12.90
N ARG A 659 -32.88 31.56 -14.13
CA ARG A 659 -31.67 30.88 -14.66
C ARG A 659 -31.06 31.49 -15.91
N LEU A 660 -31.81 32.23 -16.72
CA LEU A 660 -31.36 32.67 -18.05
C LEU A 660 -30.07 33.52 -18.05
N GLU A 661 -29.83 34.31 -17.00
CA GLU A 661 -28.60 35.12 -16.85
C GLU A 661 -27.41 34.31 -16.32
N ALA A 662 -27.65 33.21 -15.59
CA ALA A 662 -26.62 32.39 -14.94
C ALA A 662 -26.20 31.17 -15.80
N CYS A 663 -26.99 30.81 -16.82
CA CYS A 663 -26.73 29.68 -17.70
C CYS A 663 -25.64 29.94 -18.75
N GLY A 664 -24.94 28.89 -19.15
CA GLY A 664 -23.97 28.93 -20.25
C GLY A 664 -24.64 29.23 -21.60
N LEU A 665 -23.84 29.62 -22.60
CA LEU A 665 -24.37 29.98 -23.93
C LEU A 665 -25.17 28.84 -24.57
N GLU A 666 -24.64 27.62 -24.53
CA GLU A 666 -25.29 26.42 -25.10
C GLU A 666 -26.63 26.12 -24.42
N GLU A 667 -26.69 26.16 -23.08
CA GLU A 667 -27.92 25.97 -22.31
C GLU A 667 -28.97 27.05 -22.64
N ARG A 668 -28.54 28.31 -22.80
CA ARG A 668 -29.44 29.39 -23.21
C ARG A 668 -30.00 29.18 -24.60
N VAL A 669 -29.17 28.81 -25.57
CA VAL A 669 -29.60 28.53 -26.95
C VAL A 669 -30.61 27.39 -26.97
N ALA A 670 -30.34 26.30 -26.25
CA ALA A 670 -31.25 25.16 -26.17
C ALA A 670 -32.60 25.52 -25.53
N LEU A 671 -32.59 26.26 -24.41
CA LEU A 671 -33.83 26.73 -23.78
C LEU A 671 -34.63 27.67 -24.70
N MET A 672 -33.95 28.52 -25.48
CA MET A 672 -34.61 29.42 -26.44
C MET A 672 -35.19 28.67 -27.64
N GLU A 673 -34.53 27.62 -28.14
CA GLU A 673 -35.06 26.74 -29.18
C GLU A 673 -36.29 25.93 -28.68
N ILE A 674 -36.22 25.39 -27.46
CA ILE A 674 -37.37 24.75 -26.80
C ILE A 674 -38.52 25.76 -26.65
N ALA A 675 -38.24 26.97 -26.15
CA ALA A 675 -39.24 28.02 -25.99
C ALA A 675 -39.86 28.45 -27.33
N GLY A 676 -39.05 28.57 -28.39
CA GLY A 676 -39.50 28.92 -29.73
C GLY A 676 -40.42 27.87 -30.34
N THR A 677 -40.07 26.58 -30.20
CA THR A 677 -40.92 25.46 -30.67
C THR A 677 -42.22 25.35 -29.88
N VAL A 678 -42.17 25.49 -28.54
CA VAL A 678 -43.35 25.54 -27.69
C VAL A 678 -44.24 26.74 -28.05
N ALA A 679 -43.68 27.93 -28.23
CA ALA A 679 -44.42 29.13 -28.65
C ALA A 679 -45.12 28.93 -30.01
N ASN A 680 -44.43 28.33 -30.99
CA ASN A 680 -45.01 28.04 -32.29
C ASN A 680 -46.16 27.01 -32.22
N LEU A 681 -46.04 25.98 -31.38
CA LEU A 681 -47.10 24.98 -31.19
C LEU A 681 -48.32 25.57 -30.47
N VAL A 682 -48.10 26.47 -29.51
CA VAL A 682 -49.17 27.17 -28.78
C VAL A 682 -49.89 28.16 -29.70
N ALA A 683 -49.16 28.86 -30.57
CA ALA A 683 -49.75 29.77 -31.55
C ALA A 683 -50.67 29.04 -32.55
N LYS A 684 -50.31 27.81 -32.95
CA LYS A 684 -51.11 26.95 -33.85
C LYS A 684 -52.37 26.38 -33.18
N ASN A 685 -52.38 26.19 -31.87
CA ASN A 685 -53.54 25.66 -31.14
C ASN A 685 -54.59 26.77 -30.89
N GLN A 686 -55.83 26.54 -31.30
CA GLN A 686 -56.92 27.55 -31.24
C GLN A 686 -57.36 27.93 -29.82
N HIS A 687 -57.06 27.10 -28.81
CA HIS A 687 -57.55 27.24 -27.43
C HIS A 687 -56.45 27.59 -26.40
N GLY A 688 -55.22 27.88 -26.83
CA GLY A 688 -54.12 28.24 -25.92
C GLY A 688 -54.12 29.71 -25.51
N ASN A 689 -53.78 30.01 -24.24
CA ASN A 689 -53.57 31.38 -23.75
C ASN A 689 -52.38 32.03 -24.49
N ARG A 690 -52.63 32.70 -25.61
CA ARG A 690 -51.58 33.35 -26.43
C ARG A 690 -50.78 34.42 -25.68
N SER A 691 -51.30 34.95 -24.56
CA SER A 691 -50.63 35.94 -23.72
C SER A 691 -49.46 35.37 -22.90
N SER A 692 -49.39 34.06 -22.63
CA SER A 692 -48.25 33.45 -21.94
C SER A 692 -47.02 33.30 -22.83
N ILE A 693 -47.18 33.37 -24.16
CA ILE A 693 -46.07 33.25 -25.12
C ILE A 693 -45.00 34.32 -24.90
N LEU A 694 -45.41 35.55 -24.57
CA LEU A 694 -44.48 36.69 -24.37
C LEU A 694 -43.70 36.60 -23.05
N ARG A 695 -44.01 35.64 -22.17
CA ARG A 695 -43.31 35.41 -20.89
C ARG A 695 -42.22 34.36 -21.01
N LEU A 696 -42.12 33.69 -22.16
CA LEU A 696 -41.12 32.67 -22.43
C LEU A 696 -39.78 33.31 -22.83
N PRO A 697 -38.64 32.64 -22.55
CA PRO A 697 -37.33 33.08 -23.01
C PRO A 697 -37.19 32.86 -24.53
N LEU A 698 -37.59 33.86 -25.32
CA LEU A 698 -37.58 33.81 -26.79
C LEU A 698 -36.40 34.58 -27.37
N THR A 699 -35.99 34.23 -28.59
CA THR A 699 -35.09 35.06 -29.40
C THR A 699 -35.81 36.34 -29.82
N GLU A 700 -35.05 37.41 -30.07
CA GLU A 700 -35.60 38.75 -30.37
C GLU A 700 -36.52 38.74 -31.60
N ASP A 701 -36.17 37.97 -32.62
CA ASP A 701 -36.94 37.78 -33.85
C ASP A 701 -38.26 37.04 -33.61
N LEU A 702 -38.24 35.96 -32.83
CA LEU A 702 -39.46 35.20 -32.47
C LEU A 702 -40.36 36.01 -31.55
N TRP A 703 -39.79 36.74 -30.60
CA TRP A 703 -40.53 37.62 -29.72
C TRP A 703 -41.27 38.71 -30.51
N LEU A 704 -40.58 39.35 -31.46
CA LEU A 704 -41.16 40.39 -32.32
C LEU A 704 -42.25 39.82 -33.22
N LYS A 705 -42.02 38.64 -33.82
CA LYS A 705 -43.02 37.95 -34.64
C LYS A 705 -44.30 37.64 -33.86
N HIS A 706 -44.19 37.03 -32.68
CA HIS A 706 -45.35 36.69 -31.86
C HIS A 706 -46.06 37.94 -31.30
N SER A 707 -45.33 39.02 -31.01
CA SER A 707 -45.91 40.32 -30.63
C SER A 707 -46.71 40.96 -31.77
N CYS A 708 -46.18 40.94 -33.00
CA CYS A 708 -46.91 41.37 -34.20
C CYS A 708 -48.14 40.49 -34.48
N ASP A 709 -48.04 39.18 -34.35
CA ASP A 709 -49.17 38.27 -34.54
C ASP A 709 -50.25 38.47 -33.46
N LEU A 710 -49.86 38.74 -32.22
CA LEU A 710 -50.81 38.95 -31.12
C LEU A 710 -51.52 40.30 -31.24
N SER A 711 -50.78 41.36 -31.58
CA SER A 711 -51.35 42.69 -31.85
C SER A 711 -52.28 42.69 -33.06
N THR A 712 -51.89 42.09 -34.18
CA THR A 712 -52.75 41.99 -35.38
C THR A 712 -54.01 41.18 -35.13
N ASN A 713 -53.93 40.08 -34.37
CA ASN A 713 -55.11 39.31 -33.98
C ASN A 713 -56.00 40.06 -32.99
N TYR A 714 -55.42 40.80 -32.04
CA TYR A 714 -56.18 41.67 -31.14
C TYR A 714 -56.92 42.77 -31.93
N TYR A 715 -56.23 43.46 -32.85
CA TYR A 715 -56.84 44.43 -33.75
C TYR A 715 -57.94 43.81 -34.61
N ARG A 716 -57.71 42.61 -35.18
CA ARG A 716 -58.73 41.89 -35.95
C ARG A 716 -59.95 41.54 -35.07
N GLY A 717 -59.74 41.10 -33.83
CA GLY A 717 -60.82 40.83 -32.88
C GLY A 717 -61.63 42.08 -32.51
N VAL A 718 -60.96 43.21 -32.24
CA VAL A 718 -61.62 44.49 -31.97
C VAL A 718 -62.38 45.00 -33.20
N MET A 719 -61.84 44.84 -34.40
CA MET A 719 -62.51 45.22 -35.66
C MET A 719 -63.70 44.32 -36.01
N VAL A 720 -63.68 43.05 -35.59
CA VAL A 720 -64.80 42.10 -35.76
C VAL A 720 -65.88 42.30 -34.69
N SER A 721 -65.51 42.70 -33.47
CA SER A 721 -66.46 42.99 -32.38
C SER A 721 -67.03 44.42 -32.42
N GLY A 722 -66.49 45.28 -33.28
CA GLY A 722 -66.94 46.65 -33.55
C GLY A 722 -67.84 46.78 -34.79
N ARG A 723 -68.26 45.67 -35.40
CA ARG A 723 -69.41 45.57 -36.32
C ARG A 723 -70.55 44.89 -35.58
#